data_AF-A0A673YC91-F1
#
_entry.id   AF-A0A673YC91-F1
#
_cell.length_a   1.000
_cell.length_b   1.000
_cell.length_c   1.000
_cell.angle_alpha   90.00
_cell.angle_beta   90.00
_cell.angle_gamma   90.00
#
_symmetry.space_group_name_H-M   'P 1'
#
loop_
_entity.id
_entity.type
_entity.pdbx_description
1 polymer ?
#
loop_
_entity_poly.entity_id
_entity_poly.type
_entity_poly.pdbx_seq_one_letter_code
_entity_poly.pdbx_strand_id
1 'polypeptide(L)'
;MKSRIGFLFRNKASFTHAAKHTLVKLTILPILDFGKHSTQQTGCSITVSSVLSPKPHIPPTTATCMLSSVKLCLISRSFKVVQYPYQYPNNSPQFLSLSSYKSPCYSFQLKPWPGYISERMQLYEELKKESDALLARRAADSQPITVELPDGRRMEGQAWVTTPYQLACGISQGLADNAVISRVNGDLWDLDRPLEKSCSLEILRFDNDDAQAVYWHSSAHILGEAMERFYGGCLCYGPPIENGFYYDMFLDGPQGVSSTEFDNLEALCKSVVKEKQPFERLEVSKETLLKMFKYNKFKCRILNEKVTTPTTTVYRCGPLIDLCRGPHVRHTGKIKALKIYKNSSTYWEGRSDMETLQRIYGISFPDSKMLKEWECFQEEARNRDHRKIGKEQELFFFHDLSPGSCFFLPRGAYLYNTLTDFIREEYCRRGFQEVASPNIYNSKLWETSGHWQHYSDNMFSFPVEQDVFVHWFVIGHRPRSWRELPLRLADFGVLHRNELSGTLTGLTRVRRFQQDDAHIFCTMEQIESEMKGCLDFLRCVYDVFGFSFQLHLSTRPEKYLGDIAIWNQAEKQLENSLNEFGEPWKLNPGDGAFYGPKIDIKIKDAIGRYHQCATIQLDFQLPIRFNLTFVGKDGDDKARPVIIHRAILGSVERMIAILTENYAGKWPLWLSPRQVMFVPVNPTCEEYAKRVTRFVEAGFMADADLDSSCLLNKKIRNAQLAQYNFILG
;
A
#
# COMPACT_ATOMS: atom_id res chain seq x y z
N MET A 1 19.03 -23.99 -0.46
CA MET A 1 17.65 -24.49 -0.74
C MET A 1 17.42 -25.94 -0.33
N LYS A 2 18.12 -26.96 -0.86
CA LYS A 2 17.82 -28.39 -0.58
C LYS A 2 17.71 -28.79 0.90
N SER A 3 18.37 -28.10 1.82
CA SER A 3 18.27 -28.32 3.28
C SER A 3 16.96 -27.83 3.93
N ARG A 4 16.24 -26.86 3.36
CA ARG A 4 15.05 -26.25 4.01
C ARG A 4 13.76 -27.09 3.85
N ILE A 5 13.70 -28.03 2.90
CA ILE A 5 12.50 -28.86 2.66
C ILE A 5 12.36 -29.97 3.71
N GLY A 6 13.47 -30.52 4.20
CA GLY A 6 13.48 -31.70 5.10
C GLY A 6 12.90 -31.47 6.51
N PHE A 7 12.65 -30.22 6.90
CA PHE A 7 12.14 -29.90 8.24
C PHE A 7 10.60 -30.01 8.32
N LEU A 8 9.88 -29.41 7.36
CA LEU A 8 8.41 -29.42 7.31
C LEU A 8 7.82 -30.82 7.13
N PHE A 9 8.48 -31.70 6.36
CA PHE A 9 8.00 -33.07 6.14
C PHE A 9 8.12 -34.00 7.37
N ARG A 10 8.84 -33.61 8.45
CA ARG A 10 8.96 -34.45 9.66
C ARG A 10 7.76 -34.34 10.60
N ASN A 11 7.15 -33.15 10.73
CA ASN A 11 6.17 -32.93 11.79
C ASN A 11 4.75 -33.46 11.47
N LYS A 12 4.34 -33.51 10.20
CA LYS A 12 3.07 -34.17 9.81
C LYS A 12 3.13 -35.71 9.75
N ALA A 13 4.32 -36.31 9.83
CA ALA A 13 4.49 -37.77 9.73
C ALA A 13 4.39 -38.53 11.07
N SER A 14 4.14 -37.82 12.18
CA SER A 14 4.41 -38.34 13.53
C SER A 14 3.17 -38.79 14.33
N PHE A 15 2.13 -39.35 13.69
CA PHE A 15 1.03 -40.05 14.41
C PHE A 15 0.19 -41.05 13.57
N THR A 16 0.81 -41.99 12.83
CA THR A 16 0.07 -43.08 12.13
C THR A 16 0.80 -44.42 12.13
N HIS A 17 0.77 -45.17 13.25
CA HIS A 17 1.35 -46.53 13.32
C HIS A 17 0.43 -47.63 12.72
N ALA A 18 -0.25 -47.33 11.61
CA ALA A 18 -1.29 -48.17 11.01
C ALA A 18 -1.37 -48.11 9.46
N ALA A 19 -0.29 -47.73 8.76
CA ALA A 19 -0.30 -47.50 7.30
C ALA A 19 0.80 -48.23 6.49
N LYS A 20 1.36 -49.34 7.00
CA LYS A 20 2.40 -50.13 6.30
C LYS A 20 1.84 -51.06 5.20
N HIS A 21 1.07 -50.57 4.22
CA HIS A 21 0.82 -51.28 2.94
C HIS A 21 0.17 -50.39 1.86
N THR A 22 0.91 -49.45 1.28
CA THR A 22 0.82 -48.98 -0.13
C THR A 22 1.95 -47.97 -0.36
N LEU A 23 2.99 -48.34 -1.10
CA LEU A 23 4.19 -47.51 -1.28
C LEU A 23 4.46 -47.25 -2.76
N VAL A 24 3.70 -46.32 -3.33
CA VAL A 24 3.87 -45.87 -4.72
C VAL A 24 5.10 -44.96 -4.82
N LYS A 25 6.12 -45.38 -5.58
CA LYS A 25 7.28 -44.54 -5.91
C LYS A 25 6.89 -43.45 -6.92
N LEU A 26 6.61 -42.25 -6.42
CA LEU A 26 6.54 -41.03 -7.23
C LEU A 26 7.96 -40.50 -7.51
N THR A 27 8.47 -40.73 -8.72
CA THR A 27 9.76 -40.20 -9.18
C THR A 27 9.60 -38.75 -9.63
N ILE A 28 9.89 -37.80 -8.74
CA ILE A 28 9.88 -36.36 -9.07
C ILE A 28 11.14 -36.03 -9.88
N LEU A 29 10.97 -35.76 -11.18
CA LEU A 29 12.01 -35.17 -12.03
C LEU A 29 11.95 -33.63 -11.94
N PRO A 30 13.02 -32.95 -11.49
CA PRO A 30 13.09 -31.50 -11.55
C PRO A 30 13.37 -31.05 -13.00
N ILE A 31 12.52 -30.17 -13.54
CA ILE A 31 12.82 -29.44 -14.77
C ILE A 31 13.91 -28.42 -14.43
N LEU A 32 15.05 -28.49 -15.12
CA LEU A 32 16.16 -27.55 -15.01
C LEU A 32 16.17 -26.57 -16.18
N ASP A 33 16.57 -25.33 -15.89
CA ASP A 33 16.77 -24.28 -16.90
C ASP A 33 17.84 -24.66 -17.93
N PHE A 34 17.54 -24.47 -19.21
CA PHE A 34 18.49 -24.62 -20.30
C PHE A 34 19.20 -23.29 -20.63
N GLY A 35 20.08 -22.88 -19.73
CA GLY A 35 21.13 -21.89 -20.03
C GLY A 35 22.16 -22.46 -21.01
N LYS A 36 22.64 -21.64 -21.96
CA LYS A 36 23.62 -22.06 -22.98
C LYS A 36 25.04 -22.13 -22.42
N HIS A 37 25.77 -23.23 -22.64
CA HIS A 37 27.00 -23.30 -23.48
C HIS A 37 27.94 -24.48 -23.16
N SER A 38 28.81 -24.75 -24.13
CA SER A 38 30.03 -25.60 -24.09
C SER A 38 29.84 -27.12 -24.22
N THR A 39 30.88 -27.77 -24.75
CA THR A 39 30.89 -29.12 -25.31
C THR A 39 32.05 -29.93 -24.76
N GLN A 40 31.83 -31.20 -24.40
CA GLN A 40 32.82 -32.28 -24.50
C GLN A 40 32.16 -33.67 -24.36
N GLN A 41 32.84 -34.73 -24.80
CA GLN A 41 32.30 -36.10 -24.88
C GLN A 41 33.00 -37.07 -23.91
N THR A 42 32.22 -37.81 -23.10
CA THR A 42 32.55 -39.08 -22.40
C THR A 42 31.23 -39.71 -21.89
N GLY A 43 31.09 -41.03 -21.68
CA GLY A 43 31.97 -42.15 -22.02
C GLY A 43 31.66 -43.40 -21.18
N CYS A 44 31.17 -44.49 -21.79
CA CYS A 44 30.62 -45.71 -21.15
C CYS A 44 29.33 -45.46 -20.31
N SER A 45 28.23 -46.22 -20.43
CA SER A 45 27.97 -47.66 -20.15
C SER A 45 28.22 -48.03 -18.68
N ILE A 46 27.34 -48.76 -17.97
CA ILE A 46 26.86 -50.13 -18.23
C ILE A 46 25.39 -50.37 -17.80
N THR A 47 24.76 -51.39 -18.38
CA THR A 47 23.38 -51.89 -18.14
C THR A 47 23.22 -52.65 -16.81
N VAL A 48 22.01 -52.65 -16.23
CA VAL A 48 21.58 -53.68 -15.25
C VAL A 48 20.28 -54.33 -15.75
N SER A 49 20.28 -55.66 -15.83
CA SER A 49 19.19 -56.46 -16.41
C SER A 49 18.12 -56.85 -15.39
N SER A 50 16.87 -56.99 -15.84
CA SER A 50 15.83 -57.72 -15.11
C SER A 50 15.94 -59.23 -15.34
N VAL A 51 15.57 -60.02 -14.33
CA VAL A 51 15.54 -61.49 -14.39
C VAL A 51 14.09 -61.96 -14.26
N LEU A 52 13.55 -62.60 -15.30
CA LEU A 52 12.35 -63.46 -15.26
C LEU A 52 12.24 -64.30 -16.54
N SER A 53 11.93 -65.59 -16.41
CA SER A 53 11.74 -66.63 -17.45
C SER A 53 11.29 -67.95 -16.76
N PRO A 54 10.68 -68.97 -17.42
CA PRO A 54 10.57 -69.30 -18.87
C PRO A 54 9.21 -68.88 -19.51
N LYS A 55 8.94 -68.84 -20.83
CA LYS A 55 9.19 -69.69 -22.04
C LYS A 55 8.34 -70.97 -22.14
N PRO A 56 8.11 -71.56 -23.36
CA PRO A 56 8.53 -71.19 -24.74
C PRO A 56 7.39 -70.42 -25.50
N HIS A 57 7.23 -70.24 -26.82
CA HIS A 57 7.83 -70.68 -28.13
C HIS A 57 8.11 -69.42 -29.03
N ILE A 58 8.79 -69.36 -30.20
CA ILE A 58 9.28 -70.26 -31.30
C ILE A 58 8.33 -70.36 -32.53
N PRO A 59 8.73 -70.03 -33.80
CA PRO A 59 9.89 -69.23 -34.28
C PRO A 59 9.51 -68.25 -35.50
N PRO A 60 10.27 -68.01 -36.63
CA PRO A 60 10.53 -66.62 -37.09
C PRO A 60 10.37 -66.30 -38.61
N THR A 61 10.68 -65.06 -39.03
CA THR A 61 11.32 -64.76 -40.36
C THR A 61 11.98 -63.37 -40.40
N THR A 62 12.84 -63.12 -41.40
CA THR A 62 13.74 -61.96 -41.56
C THR A 62 13.43 -61.10 -42.80
N ALA A 63 13.63 -59.78 -42.75
CA ALA A 63 13.95 -58.96 -43.94
C ALA A 63 14.67 -57.63 -43.58
N THR A 64 15.54 -57.18 -44.50
CA THR A 64 16.55 -56.11 -44.34
C THR A 64 16.11 -54.78 -44.99
N CYS A 65 16.96 -53.74 -44.91
CA CYS A 65 16.98 -52.46 -45.66
C CYS A 65 16.14 -51.29 -45.09
N MET A 66 16.57 -50.02 -45.18
CA MET A 66 17.85 -49.48 -45.67
C MET A 66 18.33 -48.23 -44.88
N LEU A 67 19.54 -47.75 -45.18
CA LEU A 67 20.25 -46.64 -44.49
C LEU A 67 20.23 -45.32 -45.30
N SER A 68 20.85 -44.28 -44.72
CA SER A 68 20.97 -42.87 -45.19
C SER A 68 19.72 -42.00 -44.96
N SER A 69 19.73 -40.82 -44.31
CA SER A 69 20.73 -39.74 -44.06
C SER A 69 20.69 -38.59 -45.09
N VAL A 70 19.90 -37.55 -44.80
CA VAL A 70 19.97 -36.22 -45.44
C VAL A 70 19.97 -35.13 -44.34
N LYS A 71 20.61 -33.98 -44.64
CA LYS A 71 20.91 -32.89 -43.70
C LYS A 71 19.70 -31.99 -43.40
N LEU A 72 19.80 -31.24 -42.29
CA LEU A 72 19.03 -30.00 -42.06
C LEU A 72 19.19 -29.03 -43.25
N CYS A 73 18.10 -28.32 -43.57
CA CYS A 73 18.13 -27.11 -44.40
C CYS A 73 17.18 -26.07 -43.79
N LEU A 74 17.66 -24.83 -43.64
CA LEU A 74 16.87 -23.70 -43.15
C LEU A 74 16.22 -22.99 -44.34
N ILE A 75 14.88 -22.93 -44.37
CA ILE A 75 14.13 -22.07 -45.28
C ILE A 75 13.04 -21.33 -44.49
N SER A 76 13.11 -20.00 -44.48
CA SER A 76 12.04 -19.13 -44.02
C SER A 76 10.94 -19.03 -45.09
N ARG A 77 9.66 -18.99 -44.69
CA ARG A 77 8.57 -18.52 -45.56
C ARG A 77 7.40 -17.96 -44.76
N SER A 78 6.84 -16.86 -45.28
CA SER A 78 5.79 -16.07 -44.64
C SER A 78 4.41 -16.69 -44.85
N PHE A 79 3.51 -16.53 -43.88
CA PHE A 79 2.10 -16.86 -44.05
C PHE A 79 1.39 -15.81 -44.90
N LYS A 80 0.63 -16.26 -45.92
CA LYS A 80 -0.43 -15.48 -46.57
C LYS A 80 -1.77 -15.84 -45.93
N VAL A 81 -2.59 -14.83 -45.67
CA VAL A 81 -4.02 -15.00 -45.38
C VAL A 81 -4.77 -15.11 -46.71
N VAL A 82 -5.77 -15.99 -46.78
CA VAL A 82 -6.71 -16.11 -47.90
C VAL A 82 -8.12 -16.11 -47.32
N GLN A 83 -9.00 -15.24 -47.84
CA GLN A 83 -10.43 -15.23 -47.54
C GLN A 83 -11.23 -15.72 -48.74
N TYR A 84 -12.37 -16.36 -48.49
CA TYR A 84 -13.39 -16.66 -49.50
C TYR A 84 -14.50 -15.60 -49.48
N PRO A 85 -15.09 -15.22 -50.63
CA PRO A 85 -16.08 -14.15 -50.73
C PRO A 85 -17.53 -14.64 -50.63
N TYR A 86 -18.46 -13.72 -50.36
CA TYR A 86 -19.91 -13.88 -50.59
C TYR A 86 -20.52 -12.55 -51.11
N GLN A 87 -21.67 -12.64 -51.78
CA GLN A 87 -22.39 -11.57 -52.50
C GLN A 87 -23.91 -11.75 -52.32
N TYR A 88 -24.82 -10.80 -52.57
CA TYR A 88 -24.78 -9.42 -53.13
C TYR A 88 -25.97 -8.63 -52.48
N PRO A 89 -26.53 -7.48 -52.97
CA PRO A 89 -26.28 -6.65 -54.16
C PRO A 89 -26.00 -5.15 -53.87
N ASN A 90 -25.93 -4.35 -54.93
CA ASN A 90 -25.66 -2.90 -54.89
C ASN A 90 -26.88 -2.04 -54.54
N ASN A 91 -26.64 -0.84 -54.01
CA ASN A 91 -27.27 0.39 -54.51
C ASN A 91 -26.35 1.60 -54.24
N SER A 92 -26.10 2.41 -55.27
CA SER A 92 -25.37 3.68 -55.18
C SER A 92 -26.29 4.84 -55.52
N PRO A 93 -25.97 6.06 -55.06
CA PRO A 93 -25.56 7.04 -56.07
C PRO A 93 -24.41 7.98 -55.65
N GLN A 94 -23.68 8.42 -56.69
CA GLN A 94 -23.02 9.73 -56.83
C GLN A 94 -21.92 10.14 -55.83
N PHE A 95 -20.68 10.11 -56.33
CA PHE A 95 -19.60 10.99 -55.85
C PHE A 95 -19.95 12.46 -56.15
N LEU A 96 -19.79 13.33 -55.16
CA LEU A 96 -19.53 14.76 -55.35
C LEU A 96 -18.23 15.12 -54.64
N SER A 97 -17.27 15.66 -55.38
CA SER A 97 -15.96 16.01 -54.87
C SER A 97 -15.95 17.38 -54.20
N LEU A 98 -15.86 17.42 -52.87
CA LEU A 98 -15.49 18.63 -52.14
C LEU A 98 -14.33 18.34 -51.17
N SER A 99 -13.27 19.12 -51.31
CA SER A 99 -12.09 19.08 -50.47
C SER A 99 -12.30 19.80 -49.13
N SER A 100 -11.44 19.51 -48.15
CA SER A 100 -11.29 20.27 -46.90
C SER A 100 -12.46 20.29 -45.89
N TYR A 101 -12.91 19.11 -45.45
CA TYR A 101 -13.57 19.03 -44.14
C TYR A 101 -12.53 19.10 -43.01
N LYS A 102 -12.46 20.26 -42.33
CA LYS A 102 -11.80 20.36 -41.01
C LYS A 102 -12.68 19.64 -39.98
N SER A 103 -12.08 18.79 -39.16
CA SER A 103 -12.77 18.17 -38.01
C SER A 103 -13.32 19.27 -37.07
N PRO A 104 -14.55 19.16 -36.55
CA PRO A 104 -15.09 20.12 -35.59
C PRO A 104 -14.24 20.18 -34.31
N CYS A 105 -13.67 21.33 -34.01
CA CYS A 105 -13.00 21.58 -32.75
C CYS A 105 -14.05 21.82 -31.66
N TYR A 106 -14.54 20.73 -31.05
CA TYR A 106 -15.29 20.80 -29.79
C TYR A 106 -14.39 21.45 -28.74
N SER A 107 -14.69 22.68 -28.32
CA SER A 107 -13.92 23.32 -27.25
C SER A 107 -14.42 22.82 -25.90
N PHE A 108 -13.69 21.87 -25.32
CA PHE A 108 -13.92 21.25 -24.01
C PHE A 108 -13.74 22.21 -22.81
N GLN A 109 -13.97 23.51 -22.98
CA GLN A 109 -13.87 24.53 -21.93
C GLN A 109 -15.08 25.45 -22.01
N LEU A 110 -15.46 26.02 -20.86
CA LEU A 110 -16.55 26.99 -20.76
C LEU A 110 -16.30 28.19 -21.70
N LYS A 111 -17.35 28.66 -22.36
CA LYS A 111 -17.34 29.87 -23.19
C LYS A 111 -18.67 30.63 -22.99
N PRO A 112 -18.65 31.85 -22.41
CA PRO A 112 -17.48 32.52 -21.82
C PRO A 112 -16.89 31.75 -20.63
N TRP A 113 -15.66 32.10 -20.23
CA TRP A 113 -15.12 31.71 -18.92
C TRP A 113 -15.92 32.37 -17.78
N PRO A 114 -15.88 31.81 -16.55
CA PRO A 114 -16.51 32.43 -15.39
C PRO A 114 -16.02 33.88 -15.15
N GLY A 115 -16.96 34.81 -14.94
CA GLY A 115 -16.67 36.25 -14.85
C GLY A 115 -15.67 36.63 -13.76
N TYR A 116 -15.62 35.87 -12.65
CA TYR A 116 -14.67 36.08 -11.56
C TYR A 116 -13.20 36.00 -12.00
N ILE A 117 -12.88 35.27 -13.08
CA ILE A 117 -11.50 35.17 -13.58
C ILE A 117 -11.01 36.55 -14.06
N SER A 118 -11.85 37.29 -14.79
CA SER A 118 -11.52 38.64 -15.28
C SER A 118 -11.34 39.64 -14.14
N GLU A 119 -12.24 39.64 -13.16
CA GLU A 119 -12.17 40.51 -11.98
C GLU A 119 -10.93 40.23 -11.12
N ARG A 120 -10.66 38.95 -10.84
CA ARG A 120 -9.49 38.48 -10.10
C ARG A 120 -8.18 38.88 -10.79
N MET A 121 -8.13 38.77 -12.11
CA MET A 121 -6.97 39.11 -12.93
C MET A 121 -6.71 40.62 -12.98
N GLN A 122 -7.74 41.46 -13.10
CA GLN A 122 -7.56 42.92 -13.09
C GLN A 122 -6.95 43.38 -11.75
N LEU A 123 -7.52 42.95 -10.62
CA LEU A 123 -7.01 43.30 -9.29
C LEU A 123 -5.57 42.79 -9.07
N TYR A 124 -5.23 41.61 -9.61
CA TYR A 124 -3.85 41.11 -9.57
C TYR A 124 -2.89 41.99 -10.39
N GLU A 125 -3.26 42.40 -11.61
CA GLU A 125 -2.43 43.28 -12.46
C GLU A 125 -2.27 44.70 -11.88
N GLU A 126 -3.14 45.14 -10.98
CA GLU A 126 -2.97 46.37 -10.19
C GLU A 126 -1.93 46.14 -9.07
N LEU A 127 -2.14 45.10 -8.24
CA LEU A 127 -1.22 44.73 -7.13
C LEU A 127 0.19 44.35 -7.60
N LYS A 128 0.31 43.72 -8.78
CA LYS A 128 1.60 43.32 -9.38
C LYS A 128 2.48 44.53 -9.67
N LYS A 129 1.90 45.63 -10.18
CA LYS A 129 2.62 46.88 -10.46
C LYS A 129 3.11 47.55 -9.19
N GLU A 130 2.30 47.55 -8.13
CA GLU A 130 2.72 48.06 -6.82
C GLU A 130 3.87 47.25 -6.22
N SER A 131 3.79 45.91 -6.32
CA SER A 131 4.83 45.00 -5.83
C SER A 131 6.13 45.13 -6.64
N ASP A 132 6.05 45.20 -7.97
CA ASP A 132 7.21 45.38 -8.84
C ASP A 132 7.88 46.75 -8.62
N ALA A 133 7.10 47.81 -8.38
CA ALA A 133 7.63 49.12 -8.03
C ALA A 133 8.33 49.13 -6.65
N LEU A 134 7.87 48.33 -5.68
CA LEU A 134 8.52 48.14 -4.39
C LEU A 134 9.81 47.32 -4.51
N LEU A 135 9.80 46.24 -5.31
CA LEU A 135 10.98 45.42 -5.59
C LEU A 135 12.06 46.22 -6.33
N ALA A 136 11.67 47.02 -7.34
CA ALA A 136 12.59 47.89 -8.07
C ALA A 136 13.28 48.92 -7.16
N ARG A 137 12.59 49.45 -6.14
CA ARG A 137 13.21 50.31 -5.12
C ARG A 137 14.23 49.55 -4.27
N ARG A 138 13.87 48.37 -3.75
CA ARG A 138 14.79 47.53 -2.97
C ARG A 138 16.02 47.08 -3.77
N ALA A 139 15.87 46.87 -5.08
CA ALA A 139 16.95 46.56 -6.00
C ALA A 139 17.85 47.77 -6.31
N ALA A 140 17.33 49.00 -6.26
CA ALA A 140 18.14 50.21 -6.39
C ALA A 140 19.06 50.42 -5.15
N ASP A 141 18.57 50.09 -3.96
CA ASP A 141 19.34 50.11 -2.70
C ASP A 141 20.17 48.83 -2.46
N SER A 142 20.37 48.01 -3.50
CA SER A 142 21.00 46.68 -3.41
C SER A 142 22.42 46.73 -2.82
N GLN A 143 22.74 45.69 -2.04
CA GLN A 143 24.03 45.52 -1.37
C GLN A 143 24.70 44.23 -1.84
N PRO A 144 26.04 44.16 -1.89
CA PRO A 144 26.76 42.91 -2.16
C PRO A 144 26.40 41.84 -1.12
N ILE A 145 26.14 40.62 -1.58
CA ILE A 145 25.86 39.46 -0.74
C ILE A 145 26.71 38.27 -1.17
N THR A 146 27.15 37.49 -0.19
CA THR A 146 27.89 36.24 -0.42
C THR A 146 26.95 35.05 -0.24
N VAL A 147 26.94 34.15 -1.22
CA VAL A 147 26.09 32.96 -1.24
C VAL A 147 26.97 31.71 -1.14
N GLU A 148 26.73 30.87 -0.14
CA GLU A 148 27.52 29.66 0.12
C GLU A 148 26.80 28.40 -0.41
N LEU A 149 27.51 27.61 -1.22
CA LEU A 149 27.01 26.37 -1.81
C LEU A 149 27.36 25.14 -0.93
N PRO A 150 26.70 23.98 -1.11
CA PRO A 150 26.91 22.81 -0.27
C PRO A 150 28.31 22.16 -0.40
N ASP A 151 29.08 22.53 -1.44
CA ASP A 151 30.48 22.12 -1.61
C ASP A 151 31.49 23.15 -1.04
N GLY A 152 31.02 24.12 -0.26
CA GLY A 152 31.83 25.15 0.38
C GLY A 152 32.27 26.29 -0.54
N ARG A 153 31.89 26.28 -1.82
CA ARG A 153 32.13 27.44 -2.71
C ARG A 153 31.28 28.63 -2.29
N ARG A 154 31.86 29.82 -2.47
CA ARG A 154 31.17 31.10 -2.28
C ARG A 154 31.01 31.79 -3.63
N MET A 155 29.81 32.30 -3.88
CA MET A 155 29.46 33.09 -5.06
C MET A 155 29.05 34.50 -4.63
N GLU A 156 29.47 35.52 -5.37
CA GLU A 156 29.04 36.89 -5.16
C GLU A 156 27.69 37.15 -5.84
N GLY A 157 26.85 37.97 -5.20
CA GLY A 157 25.56 38.40 -5.69
C GLY A 157 25.19 39.78 -5.18
N GLN A 158 23.98 40.25 -5.53
CA GLN A 158 23.42 41.53 -5.10
C GLN A 158 22.03 41.31 -4.49
N ALA A 159 21.81 41.86 -3.29
CA ALA A 159 20.54 41.75 -2.59
C ALA A 159 19.38 42.31 -3.43
N TRP A 160 18.23 41.64 -3.40
CA TRP A 160 17.03 41.97 -4.19
C TRP A 160 17.19 41.91 -5.72
N VAL A 161 18.36 41.51 -6.23
CA VAL A 161 18.65 41.40 -7.68
C VAL A 161 19.02 39.96 -8.07
N THR A 162 19.93 39.32 -7.33
CA THR A 162 20.42 37.98 -7.65
C THR A 162 19.41 36.91 -7.26
N THR A 163 19.07 36.01 -8.18
CA THR A 163 18.15 34.87 -7.93
C THR A 163 18.90 33.53 -7.88
N PRO A 164 18.37 32.51 -7.16
CA PRO A 164 18.90 31.15 -7.21
C PRO A 164 19.04 30.58 -8.63
N TYR A 165 18.13 30.91 -9.55
CA TYR A 165 18.21 30.48 -10.95
C TYR A 165 19.42 31.08 -11.69
N GLN A 166 19.72 32.37 -11.47
CA GLN A 166 20.88 33.03 -12.08
C GLN A 166 22.19 32.37 -11.61
N LEU A 167 22.29 32.06 -10.31
CA LEU A 167 23.44 31.34 -9.73
C LEU A 167 23.53 29.91 -10.29
N ALA A 168 22.42 29.19 -10.40
CA ALA A 168 22.38 27.87 -11.02
C ALA A 168 22.86 27.88 -12.48
N CYS A 169 22.45 28.88 -13.28
CA CYS A 169 22.96 29.07 -14.65
C CYS A 169 24.46 29.34 -14.68
N GLY A 170 24.97 30.15 -13.74
CA GLY A 170 26.40 30.44 -13.59
C GLY A 170 27.25 29.22 -13.21
N ILE A 171 26.65 28.24 -12.52
CA ILE A 171 27.29 26.94 -12.23
C ILE A 171 27.24 26.04 -13.48
N SER A 172 26.05 25.78 -14.03
CA SER A 172 25.87 25.17 -15.36
C SER A 172 24.42 25.23 -15.84
N GLN A 173 24.22 25.38 -17.15
CA GLN A 173 22.87 25.31 -17.74
C GLN A 173 22.16 23.98 -17.43
N GLY A 174 22.90 22.86 -17.40
CA GLY A 174 22.35 21.55 -17.05
C GLY A 174 21.85 21.44 -15.61
N LEU A 175 22.39 22.22 -14.67
CA LEU A 175 21.84 22.35 -13.32
C LEU A 175 20.56 23.19 -13.34
N ALA A 176 20.57 24.36 -13.98
CA ALA A 176 19.42 25.26 -14.05
C ALA A 176 18.20 24.65 -14.77
N ASP A 177 18.43 23.87 -15.82
CA ASP A 177 17.38 23.18 -16.59
C ASP A 177 16.70 22.06 -15.77
N ASN A 178 17.47 21.37 -14.92
CA ASN A 178 16.96 20.27 -14.07
C ASN A 178 16.58 20.72 -12.64
N ALA A 179 16.92 21.94 -12.24
CA ALA A 179 16.48 22.53 -10.99
C ALA A 179 14.95 22.62 -10.92
N VAL A 180 14.39 22.16 -9.80
CA VAL A 180 12.95 22.21 -9.49
C VAL A 180 12.67 23.37 -8.55
N ILE A 181 13.44 23.46 -7.46
CA ILE A 181 13.31 24.47 -6.41
C ILE A 181 14.69 24.76 -5.78
N SER A 182 14.80 25.78 -4.92
CA SER A 182 15.98 26.01 -4.08
C SER A 182 15.66 25.96 -2.59
N ARG A 183 16.66 25.71 -1.76
CA ARG A 183 16.62 25.89 -0.30
C ARG A 183 17.58 27.01 0.08
N VAL A 184 17.13 27.98 0.86
CA VAL A 184 17.89 29.17 1.28
C VAL A 184 17.88 29.25 2.80
N ASN A 185 19.06 29.13 3.43
CA ASN A 185 19.22 29.05 4.90
C ASN A 185 18.39 27.94 5.61
N GLY A 186 17.92 26.94 4.87
CA GLY A 186 17.05 25.86 5.37
C GLY A 186 15.62 25.90 4.84
N ASP A 187 15.10 27.08 4.51
CA ASP A 187 13.74 27.28 4.00
C ASP A 187 13.63 27.04 2.49
N LEU A 188 12.50 26.51 2.01
CA LEU A 188 12.24 26.34 0.57
C LEU A 188 11.92 27.69 -0.10
N TRP A 189 12.49 27.93 -1.28
CA TRP A 189 12.56 29.25 -1.90
C TRP A 189 12.45 29.15 -3.43
N ASP A 190 11.58 29.96 -4.03
CA ASP A 190 11.35 29.98 -5.49
C ASP A 190 12.63 30.34 -6.26
N LEU A 191 12.92 29.63 -7.35
CA LEU A 191 14.16 29.81 -8.11
C LEU A 191 14.31 31.22 -8.72
N ASP A 192 13.20 31.93 -8.94
CA ASP A 192 13.17 33.31 -9.44
C ASP A 192 13.00 34.38 -8.36
N ARG A 193 12.79 34.00 -7.08
CA ARG A 193 12.69 34.98 -5.99
C ARG A 193 14.10 35.51 -5.64
N PRO A 194 14.35 36.82 -5.72
CA PRO A 194 15.66 37.38 -5.40
C PRO A 194 16.08 37.10 -3.96
N LEU A 195 17.40 36.93 -3.75
CA LEU A 195 18.00 36.73 -2.43
C LEU A 195 18.06 38.06 -1.66
N GLU A 196 17.61 38.05 -0.42
CA GLU A 196 17.41 39.28 0.38
C GLU A 196 18.65 39.66 1.22
N LYS A 197 19.58 38.72 1.42
CA LYS A 197 20.79 38.82 2.24
C LYS A 197 21.75 37.66 1.92
N SER A 198 22.99 37.73 2.40
CA SER A 198 23.94 36.60 2.37
C SER A 198 23.34 35.34 3.02
N CYS A 199 23.58 34.18 2.42
CA CYS A 199 22.86 32.94 2.75
C CYS A 199 23.61 31.68 2.33
N SER A 200 23.23 30.53 2.88
CA SER A 200 23.48 29.24 2.23
C SER A 200 22.41 28.94 1.18
N LEU A 201 22.80 28.34 0.06
CA LEU A 201 21.94 28.01 -1.08
C LEU A 201 22.17 26.57 -1.54
N GLU A 202 21.10 25.77 -1.54
CA GLU A 202 21.04 24.44 -2.15
C GLU A 202 20.08 24.47 -3.35
N ILE A 203 20.47 23.84 -4.47
CA ILE A 203 19.61 23.70 -5.66
C ILE A 203 19.06 22.28 -5.71
N LEU A 204 17.74 22.15 -5.49
CA LEU A 204 17.06 20.86 -5.42
C LEU A 204 16.50 20.45 -6.78
N ARG A 205 16.65 19.16 -7.12
CA ARG A 205 16.09 18.52 -8.31
C ARG A 205 15.07 17.46 -7.90
N PHE A 206 14.40 16.85 -8.86
CA PHE A 206 13.30 15.89 -8.63
C PHE A 206 13.71 14.59 -7.89
N ASP A 207 15.01 14.38 -7.61
CA ASP A 207 15.51 13.29 -6.78
C ASP A 207 15.45 13.57 -5.26
N ASN A 208 14.96 14.74 -4.85
CA ASN A 208 14.74 15.11 -3.45
C ASN A 208 13.25 15.24 -3.10
N ASP A 209 12.84 14.76 -1.93
CA ASP A 209 11.44 14.69 -1.49
C ASP A 209 10.75 16.07 -1.41
N ASP A 210 11.42 17.10 -0.89
CA ASP A 210 10.87 18.48 -0.83
C ASP A 210 10.61 19.02 -2.24
N ALA A 211 11.50 18.72 -3.19
CA ALA A 211 11.35 19.10 -4.58
C ALA A 211 10.22 18.33 -5.27
N GLN A 212 10.02 17.04 -4.98
CA GLN A 212 8.87 16.28 -5.48
C GLN A 212 7.55 16.88 -4.96
N ALA A 213 7.49 17.24 -3.67
CA ALA A 213 6.33 17.91 -3.10
C ALA A 213 6.01 19.25 -3.79
N VAL A 214 7.01 20.13 -3.97
CA VAL A 214 6.84 21.41 -4.70
C VAL A 214 6.46 21.21 -6.16
N TYR A 215 7.00 20.19 -6.82
CA TYR A 215 6.71 19.84 -8.21
C TYR A 215 5.27 19.35 -8.41
N TRP A 216 4.81 18.43 -7.56
CA TRP A 216 3.44 17.92 -7.57
C TRP A 216 2.43 18.99 -7.15
N HIS A 217 2.78 19.84 -6.17
CA HIS A 217 1.96 20.98 -5.80
C HIS A 217 1.80 22.01 -6.94
N SER A 218 2.87 22.28 -7.69
CA SER A 218 2.78 23.10 -8.91
C SER A 218 1.95 22.43 -10.01
N SER A 219 1.98 21.11 -10.09
CA SER A 219 1.12 20.33 -10.99
C SER A 219 -0.35 20.33 -10.56
N ALA A 220 -0.62 20.46 -9.25
CA ALA A 220 -1.97 20.70 -8.75
C ALA A 220 -2.51 22.03 -9.29
N HIS A 221 -1.74 23.12 -9.27
CA HIS A 221 -2.20 24.41 -9.84
C HIS A 221 -2.58 24.29 -11.34
N ILE A 222 -1.81 23.54 -12.14
CA ILE A 222 -2.16 23.26 -13.55
C ILE A 222 -3.50 22.52 -13.66
N LEU A 223 -3.78 21.56 -12.78
CA LEU A 223 -5.07 20.86 -12.72
C LEU A 223 -6.20 21.79 -12.23
N GLY A 224 -5.95 22.65 -11.24
CA GLY A 224 -6.91 23.65 -10.75
C GLY A 224 -7.34 24.63 -11.83
N GLU A 225 -6.40 25.09 -12.66
CA GLU A 225 -6.70 25.94 -13.82
C GLU A 225 -7.56 25.18 -14.85
N ALA A 226 -7.22 23.93 -15.16
CA ALA A 226 -8.04 23.09 -16.04
C ALA A 226 -9.46 22.86 -15.47
N MET A 227 -9.60 22.75 -14.15
CA MET A 227 -10.89 22.59 -13.46
C MET A 227 -11.73 23.89 -13.47
N GLU A 228 -11.12 25.07 -13.26
CA GLU A 228 -11.81 26.37 -13.47
C GLU A 228 -12.25 26.54 -14.93
N ARG A 229 -11.39 26.19 -15.91
CA ARG A 229 -11.71 26.28 -17.35
C ARG A 229 -12.78 25.27 -17.80
N PHE A 230 -12.86 24.08 -17.19
CA PHE A 230 -13.78 22.99 -17.60
C PHE A 230 -15.12 23.03 -16.86
N TYR A 231 -15.12 23.13 -15.52
CA TYR A 231 -16.33 23.07 -14.69
C TYR A 231 -16.76 24.42 -14.11
N GLY A 232 -15.84 25.39 -13.98
CA GLY A 232 -16.14 26.72 -13.41
C GLY A 232 -16.37 26.76 -11.89
N GLY A 233 -16.19 25.64 -11.19
CA GLY A 233 -16.44 25.49 -9.75
C GLY A 233 -15.48 26.25 -8.84
N CYS A 234 -15.76 26.22 -7.53
CA CYS A 234 -14.91 26.86 -6.52
C CYS A 234 -13.78 25.94 -6.07
N LEU A 235 -12.54 26.24 -6.47
CA LEU A 235 -11.34 25.55 -6.01
C LEU A 235 -11.18 25.65 -4.47
N CYS A 236 -10.78 24.55 -3.84
CA CYS A 236 -10.67 24.40 -2.39
C CYS A 236 -9.20 24.17 -1.96
N TYR A 237 -8.78 22.91 -1.78
CA TYR A 237 -7.42 22.54 -1.39
C TYR A 237 -6.72 21.78 -2.52
N GLY A 238 -5.47 22.14 -2.84
CA GLY A 238 -4.65 21.49 -3.88
C GLY A 238 -3.26 21.03 -3.39
N PRO A 239 -3.15 20.20 -2.34
CA PRO A 239 -1.86 19.82 -1.77
C PRO A 239 -1.15 18.71 -2.59
N PRO A 240 0.18 18.61 -2.48
CA PRO A 240 0.89 17.40 -2.84
C PRO A 240 0.57 16.27 -1.85
N ILE A 241 0.76 15.03 -2.29
CA ILE A 241 0.67 13.81 -1.48
C ILE A 241 1.87 12.91 -1.81
N GLU A 242 2.09 11.86 -1.02
CA GLU A 242 3.05 10.82 -1.37
C GLU A 242 2.69 10.23 -2.74
N ASN A 243 3.63 10.27 -3.69
CA ASN A 243 3.43 9.85 -5.09
C ASN A 243 2.27 10.58 -5.82
N GLY A 244 2.14 11.90 -5.67
CA GLY A 244 1.30 12.73 -6.55
C GLY A 244 0.71 13.97 -5.91
N PHE A 245 -0.49 14.34 -6.35
CA PHE A 245 -1.27 15.48 -5.84
C PHE A 245 -2.78 15.22 -5.99
N TYR A 246 -3.59 16.04 -5.34
CA TYR A 246 -5.01 16.15 -5.67
C TYR A 246 -5.47 17.61 -5.69
N TYR A 247 -6.65 17.86 -6.26
CA TYR A 247 -7.38 19.10 -6.07
C TYR A 247 -8.83 18.83 -5.66
N ASP A 248 -9.29 19.52 -4.62
CA ASP A 248 -10.69 19.59 -4.22
C ASP A 248 -11.37 20.81 -4.87
N MET A 249 -12.59 20.62 -5.38
CA MET A 249 -13.42 21.67 -5.93
C MET A 249 -14.89 21.45 -5.55
N PHE A 250 -15.57 22.53 -5.19
CA PHE A 250 -17.02 22.54 -5.01
C PHE A 250 -17.73 22.85 -6.34
N LEU A 251 -18.73 22.04 -6.68
CA LEU A 251 -19.63 22.24 -7.81
C LEU A 251 -21.03 22.56 -7.29
N ASP A 252 -21.62 23.63 -7.81
CA ASP A 252 -22.94 24.10 -7.38
C ASP A 252 -24.04 23.41 -8.21
N GLY A 253 -24.28 22.13 -7.92
CA GLY A 253 -25.27 21.31 -8.61
C GLY A 253 -25.07 19.80 -8.43
N PRO A 254 -25.92 18.97 -9.07
CA PRO A 254 -25.85 17.50 -8.98
C PRO A 254 -24.75 16.88 -9.88
N GLN A 255 -23.96 17.70 -10.58
CA GLN A 255 -22.89 17.23 -11.45
C GLN A 255 -21.65 16.89 -10.63
N GLY A 256 -21.22 15.63 -10.68
CA GLY A 256 -19.93 15.17 -10.15
C GLY A 256 -18.92 14.94 -11.28
N VAL A 257 -17.65 14.78 -10.90
CA VAL A 257 -16.56 14.46 -11.86
C VAL A 257 -16.69 13.01 -12.31
N SER A 258 -16.57 12.75 -13.61
CA SER A 258 -16.53 11.41 -14.22
C SER A 258 -15.14 11.03 -14.72
N SER A 259 -14.81 9.73 -14.66
CA SER A 259 -13.57 9.19 -15.26
C SER A 259 -13.55 9.31 -16.79
N THR A 260 -14.71 9.46 -17.44
CA THR A 260 -14.83 9.75 -18.88
C THR A 260 -14.34 11.14 -19.27
N GLU A 261 -14.08 12.03 -18.30
CA GLU A 261 -13.66 13.41 -18.54
C GLU A 261 -12.14 13.61 -18.39
N PHE A 262 -11.42 12.59 -17.88
CA PHE A 262 -9.99 12.68 -17.57
C PHE A 262 -9.14 13.04 -18.79
N ASP A 263 -9.42 12.46 -19.97
CA ASP A 263 -8.66 12.76 -21.19
C ASP A 263 -8.88 14.22 -21.67
N ASN A 264 -10.06 14.81 -21.41
CA ASN A 264 -10.35 16.21 -21.71
C ASN A 264 -9.62 17.16 -20.75
N LEU A 265 -9.65 16.86 -19.45
CA LEU A 265 -8.91 17.60 -18.43
C LEU A 265 -7.40 17.52 -18.67
N GLU A 266 -6.89 16.34 -19.04
CA GLU A 266 -5.49 16.17 -19.44
C GLU A 266 -5.14 16.96 -20.69
N ALA A 267 -6.03 17.05 -21.68
CA ALA A 267 -5.81 17.87 -22.87
C ALA A 267 -5.69 19.36 -22.51
N LEU A 268 -6.51 19.85 -21.57
CA LEU A 268 -6.39 21.22 -21.03
C LEU A 268 -5.08 21.41 -20.26
N CYS A 269 -4.71 20.49 -19.37
CA CYS A 269 -3.42 20.51 -18.67
C CYS A 269 -2.24 20.54 -19.67
N LYS A 270 -2.32 19.77 -20.75
CA LYS A 270 -1.30 19.71 -21.82
C LYS A 270 -1.22 21.03 -22.61
N SER A 271 -2.32 21.79 -22.77
CA SER A 271 -2.25 23.17 -23.29
C SER A 271 -1.57 24.14 -22.31
N VAL A 272 -1.93 24.13 -21.02
CA VAL A 272 -1.33 24.98 -19.98
C VAL A 272 0.18 24.75 -19.84
N VAL A 273 0.63 23.48 -19.91
CA VAL A 273 2.06 23.10 -19.98
C VAL A 273 2.74 23.66 -21.23
N LYS A 274 2.08 23.58 -22.39
CA LYS A 274 2.61 24.06 -23.67
C LYS A 274 2.72 25.59 -23.73
N GLU A 275 1.82 26.31 -23.06
CA GLU A 275 1.86 27.78 -22.89
C GLU A 275 3.09 28.25 -22.08
N LYS A 276 3.72 27.36 -21.29
CA LYS A 276 4.87 27.68 -20.40
C LYS A 276 4.61 28.87 -19.48
N GLN A 277 3.39 29.00 -18.97
CA GLN A 277 3.00 30.08 -18.06
C GLN A 277 3.97 30.15 -16.86
N PRO A 278 4.47 31.33 -16.47
CA PRO A 278 5.30 31.49 -15.27
C PRO A 278 4.45 31.33 -14.00
N PHE A 279 5.09 30.90 -12.91
CA PHE A 279 4.51 31.01 -11.57
C PHE A 279 4.98 32.33 -10.94
N GLU A 280 4.06 33.26 -10.75
CA GLU A 280 4.36 34.58 -10.15
C GLU A 280 3.89 34.62 -8.69
N ARG A 281 4.81 34.87 -7.75
CA ARG A 281 4.51 35.08 -6.32
C ARG A 281 4.14 36.55 -6.07
N LEU A 282 3.02 36.80 -5.40
CA LEU A 282 2.72 38.07 -4.73
C LEU A 282 2.47 37.85 -3.24
N GLU A 283 2.70 38.90 -2.45
CA GLU A 283 2.32 38.98 -1.05
C GLU A 283 1.35 40.15 -0.86
N VAL A 284 0.18 39.87 -0.27
CA VAL A 284 -1.00 40.74 -0.30
C VAL A 284 -1.69 40.75 1.07
N SER A 285 -2.35 41.85 1.43
CA SER A 285 -3.10 41.93 2.70
C SER A 285 -4.36 41.06 2.70
N LYS A 286 -4.73 40.56 3.89
CA LYS A 286 -5.90 39.69 4.10
C LYS A 286 -7.21 40.33 3.61
N GLU A 287 -7.38 41.64 3.79
CA GLU A 287 -8.58 42.40 3.37
C GLU A 287 -8.70 42.47 1.85
N THR A 288 -7.58 42.62 1.15
CA THR A 288 -7.56 42.66 -0.31
C THR A 288 -7.78 41.27 -0.91
N LEU A 289 -7.28 40.22 -0.26
CA LEU A 289 -7.55 38.84 -0.67
C LEU A 289 -9.00 38.41 -0.41
N LEU A 290 -9.64 38.90 0.67
CA LEU A 290 -11.08 38.71 0.90
C LEU A 290 -11.95 39.42 -0.16
N LYS A 291 -11.48 40.51 -0.77
CA LYS A 291 -12.12 41.12 -1.96
C LYS A 291 -11.87 40.24 -3.20
N MET A 292 -10.63 39.85 -3.46
CA MET A 292 -10.20 39.05 -4.62
C MET A 292 -10.94 37.70 -4.72
N PHE A 293 -11.12 37.02 -3.59
CA PHE A 293 -11.77 35.70 -3.52
C PHE A 293 -13.23 35.75 -3.07
N LYS A 294 -13.90 36.92 -3.11
CA LYS A 294 -15.29 37.11 -2.66
C LYS A 294 -16.28 36.08 -3.24
N TYR A 295 -16.06 35.63 -4.47
CA TYR A 295 -16.88 34.62 -5.16
C TYR A 295 -16.72 33.19 -4.58
N ASN A 296 -15.58 32.90 -3.93
CA ASN A 296 -15.22 31.57 -3.45
C ASN A 296 -15.27 31.51 -1.91
N LYS A 297 -16.41 31.06 -1.39
CA LYS A 297 -16.66 30.91 0.06
C LYS A 297 -15.57 30.12 0.80
N PHE A 298 -14.94 29.15 0.15
CA PHE A 298 -13.93 28.28 0.78
C PHE A 298 -12.58 28.97 0.95
N LYS A 299 -12.15 29.77 -0.04
CA LYS A 299 -10.94 30.60 0.09
C LYS A 299 -11.15 31.70 1.14
N CYS A 300 -12.35 32.27 1.22
CA CYS A 300 -12.72 33.19 2.31
C CYS A 300 -12.71 32.53 3.70
N ARG A 301 -13.20 31.29 3.85
CA ARG A 301 -13.06 30.50 5.09
C ARG A 301 -11.59 30.31 5.47
N ILE A 302 -10.74 29.84 4.54
CA ILE A 302 -9.29 29.65 4.76
C ILE A 302 -8.60 30.95 5.21
N LEU A 303 -8.90 32.08 4.55
CA LEU A 303 -8.38 33.40 4.94
C LEU A 303 -8.79 33.77 6.37
N ASN A 304 -10.06 33.57 6.74
CA ASN A 304 -10.55 33.95 8.06
C ASN A 304 -10.03 33.04 9.17
N GLU A 305 -10.06 31.73 8.96
CA GLU A 305 -9.81 30.67 9.96
C GLU A 305 -8.32 30.33 10.12
N LYS A 306 -7.53 30.36 9.03
CA LYS A 306 -6.17 29.79 8.98
C LYS A 306 -5.05 30.78 8.66
N VAL A 307 -5.39 32.01 8.26
CA VAL A 307 -4.41 33.10 8.08
C VAL A 307 -4.50 34.06 9.28
N THR A 308 -3.58 33.89 10.22
CA THR A 308 -3.42 34.72 11.42
C THR A 308 -2.53 35.95 11.20
N THR A 309 -1.83 36.03 10.07
CA THR A 309 -0.95 37.14 9.68
C THR A 309 -1.70 38.24 8.91
N PRO A 310 -1.25 39.51 8.97
CA PRO A 310 -1.86 40.59 8.18
C PRO A 310 -1.71 40.42 6.67
N THR A 311 -0.55 39.89 6.23
CA THR A 311 -0.28 39.50 4.84
C THR A 311 -0.27 37.99 4.68
N THR A 312 -0.54 37.53 3.46
CA THR A 312 -0.26 36.17 2.99
C THR A 312 -0.02 36.20 1.48
N THR A 313 0.56 35.13 0.96
CA THR A 313 0.90 35.03 -0.47
C THR A 313 -0.23 34.48 -1.33
N VAL A 314 -0.19 34.87 -2.60
CA VAL A 314 -0.91 34.24 -3.71
C VAL A 314 0.08 33.92 -4.82
N TYR A 315 -0.23 32.89 -5.61
CA TYR A 315 0.52 32.58 -6.82
C TYR A 315 -0.39 32.62 -8.04
N ARG A 316 0.07 33.30 -9.09
CA ARG A 316 -0.54 33.28 -10.41
C ARG A 316 0.13 32.25 -11.29
N CYS A 317 -0.68 31.54 -12.06
CA CYS A 317 -0.30 30.69 -13.17
C CYS A 317 -1.25 31.03 -14.33
N GLY A 318 -0.81 31.89 -15.25
CA GLY A 318 -1.65 32.39 -16.35
C GLY A 318 -2.92 33.09 -15.86
N PRO A 319 -4.13 32.53 -16.13
CA PRO A 319 -5.42 33.03 -15.64
C PRO A 319 -5.79 32.52 -14.22
N LEU A 320 -5.16 31.46 -13.73
CA LEU A 320 -5.34 30.99 -12.35
C LEU A 320 -4.57 31.92 -11.40
N ILE A 321 -5.23 32.33 -10.33
CA ILE A 321 -4.60 32.98 -9.17
C ILE A 321 -5.14 32.26 -7.94
N ASP A 322 -4.28 31.63 -7.15
CA ASP A 322 -4.69 30.93 -5.95
C ASP A 322 -3.92 31.32 -4.68
N LEU A 323 -4.62 31.19 -3.55
CA LEU A 323 -4.12 31.40 -2.20
C LEU A 323 -3.19 30.25 -1.79
N CYS A 324 -1.88 30.50 -1.84
CA CYS A 324 -0.88 29.52 -1.45
C CYS A 324 0.38 30.17 -0.86
N ARG A 325 1.05 29.45 0.06
CA ARG A 325 2.39 29.78 0.58
C ARG A 325 3.50 29.48 -0.43
N GLY A 326 3.29 28.47 -1.28
CA GLY A 326 4.31 27.95 -2.19
C GLY A 326 5.47 27.30 -1.43
N PRO A 327 6.69 27.28 -2.01
CA PRO A 327 7.05 27.84 -3.31
C PRO A 327 6.57 26.99 -4.50
N HIS A 328 6.85 27.43 -5.72
CA HIS A 328 6.49 26.74 -6.97
C HIS A 328 7.68 26.55 -7.94
N VAL A 329 7.49 25.68 -8.94
CA VAL A 329 8.43 25.58 -10.08
C VAL A 329 8.32 26.82 -10.98
N ARG A 330 9.41 27.22 -11.64
CA ARG A 330 9.49 28.48 -12.43
C ARG A 330 8.33 28.69 -13.44
N HIS A 331 7.94 27.64 -14.16
CA HIS A 331 6.90 27.71 -15.18
C HIS A 331 6.26 26.33 -15.45
N THR A 332 5.02 26.31 -15.94
CA THR A 332 4.24 25.08 -16.21
C THR A 332 4.99 24.10 -17.13
N GLY A 333 5.76 24.61 -18.09
CA GLY A 333 6.58 23.81 -19.00
C GLY A 333 7.73 23.00 -18.36
N LYS A 334 7.96 23.10 -17.04
CA LYS A 334 8.81 22.14 -16.30
C LYS A 334 8.09 20.79 -16.14
N ILE A 335 6.75 20.79 -16.14
CA ILE A 335 5.91 19.60 -15.98
C ILE A 335 5.76 18.86 -17.31
N LYS A 336 6.65 17.90 -17.61
CA LYS A 336 6.70 17.25 -18.94
C LYS A 336 5.71 16.12 -19.15
N ALA A 337 5.38 15.38 -18.08
CA ALA A 337 4.42 14.28 -18.10
C ALA A 337 3.43 14.45 -16.94
N LEU A 338 2.13 14.26 -17.21
CA LEU A 338 1.04 14.38 -16.23
C LEU A 338 -0.07 13.40 -16.62
N LYS A 339 -0.62 12.69 -15.63
CA LYS A 339 -1.74 11.75 -15.77
C LYS A 339 -2.78 11.99 -14.67
N ILE A 340 -4.05 12.03 -15.03
CA ILE A 340 -5.20 11.99 -14.11
C ILE A 340 -5.66 10.54 -14.04
N TYR A 341 -5.77 10.00 -12.82
CA TYR A 341 -5.94 8.55 -12.62
C TYR A 341 -7.10 8.16 -11.70
N LYS A 342 -7.63 9.09 -10.89
CA LYS A 342 -8.70 8.83 -9.92
C LYS A 342 -9.49 10.10 -9.61
N ASN A 343 -10.79 9.94 -9.38
CA ASN A 343 -11.69 10.89 -8.74
C ASN A 343 -12.25 10.31 -7.43
N SER A 344 -12.71 11.15 -6.52
CA SER A 344 -13.54 10.75 -5.38
C SER A 344 -14.38 11.91 -4.87
N SER A 345 -15.43 11.61 -4.10
CA SER A 345 -16.10 12.61 -3.26
C SER A 345 -15.38 12.76 -1.91
N THR A 346 -15.42 13.93 -1.31
CA THR A 346 -14.99 14.19 0.07
C THR A 346 -15.86 15.27 0.71
N TYR A 347 -15.74 15.52 2.01
CA TYR A 347 -16.40 16.63 2.68
C TYR A 347 -15.40 17.72 3.10
N TRP A 348 -15.86 18.96 3.23
CA TRP A 348 -15.04 20.05 3.79
C TRP A 348 -14.55 19.71 5.20
N GLU A 349 -13.23 19.77 5.41
CA GLU A 349 -12.51 19.29 6.60
C GLU A 349 -12.83 17.84 7.02
N GLY A 350 -13.36 17.01 6.12
CA GLY A 350 -13.78 15.64 6.42
C GLY A 350 -15.06 15.52 7.27
N ARG A 351 -15.77 16.62 7.52
CA ARG A 351 -16.97 16.64 8.37
C ARG A 351 -18.24 16.39 7.54
N SER A 352 -18.98 15.32 7.82
CA SER A 352 -20.11 14.86 7.00
C SER A 352 -21.34 15.78 7.00
N ASP A 353 -21.38 16.77 7.89
CA ASP A 353 -22.37 17.86 7.97
C ASP A 353 -22.04 19.07 7.08
N MET A 354 -20.82 19.13 6.53
CA MET A 354 -20.33 20.24 5.70
C MET A 354 -20.43 19.95 4.19
N GLU A 355 -20.12 20.93 3.35
CA GLU A 355 -20.28 20.79 1.90
C GLU A 355 -19.42 19.67 1.28
N THR A 356 -20.05 18.90 0.40
CA THR A 356 -19.42 17.88 -0.44
C THR A 356 -18.55 18.52 -1.52
N LEU A 357 -17.33 18.00 -1.69
CA LEU A 357 -16.34 18.44 -2.69
C LEU A 357 -16.01 17.29 -3.64
N GLN A 358 -15.74 17.62 -4.90
CA GLN A 358 -15.18 16.71 -5.88
C GLN A 358 -13.65 16.77 -5.81
N ARG A 359 -13.00 15.63 -5.57
CA ARG A 359 -11.54 15.47 -5.52
C ARG A 359 -11.04 14.80 -6.79
N ILE A 360 -10.08 15.41 -7.49
CA ILE A 360 -9.38 14.81 -8.64
C ILE A 360 -7.92 14.57 -8.24
N TYR A 361 -7.42 13.35 -8.47
CA TYR A 361 -6.03 12.96 -8.20
C TYR A 361 -5.21 12.94 -9.49
N GLY A 362 -4.00 13.48 -9.43
CA GLY A 362 -3.04 13.50 -10.51
C GLY A 362 -1.64 13.08 -10.07
N ILE A 363 -0.85 12.62 -11.03
CA ILE A 363 0.58 12.37 -10.90
C ILE A 363 1.31 13.08 -12.04
N SER A 364 2.54 13.53 -11.81
CA SER A 364 3.38 14.15 -12.82
C SER A 364 4.87 13.88 -12.59
N PHE A 365 5.63 13.94 -13.68
CA PHE A 365 7.06 13.60 -13.71
C PHE A 365 7.85 14.50 -14.68
N PRO A 366 9.16 14.73 -14.44
CA PRO A 366 10.01 15.59 -15.28
C PRO A 366 10.36 14.95 -16.63
N ASP A 367 10.03 13.69 -16.85
CA ASP A 367 10.08 13.02 -18.15
C ASP A 367 8.95 11.99 -18.30
N SER A 368 8.79 11.45 -19.52
CA SER A 368 7.75 10.48 -19.89
C SER A 368 8.16 9.01 -19.77
N LYS A 369 9.39 8.72 -19.33
CA LYS A 369 9.86 7.37 -18.97
C LYS A 369 9.44 7.06 -17.53
N MET A 370 9.65 7.99 -16.60
CA MET A 370 9.18 7.86 -15.21
C MET A 370 7.67 7.66 -15.12
N LEU A 371 6.88 8.35 -15.96
CA LEU A 371 5.43 8.11 -16.02
C LEU A 371 5.09 6.68 -16.46
N LYS A 372 5.78 6.13 -17.46
CA LYS A 372 5.55 4.74 -17.92
C LYS A 372 5.99 3.70 -16.89
N GLU A 373 7.05 4.00 -16.13
CA GLU A 373 7.52 3.15 -15.03
C GLU A 373 6.49 3.15 -13.88
N TRP A 374 5.92 4.31 -13.56
CA TRP A 374 4.78 4.43 -12.64
C TRP A 374 3.52 3.71 -13.17
N GLU A 375 3.14 3.90 -14.45
CA GLU A 375 1.98 3.22 -15.06
C GLU A 375 2.13 1.70 -15.03
N CYS A 376 3.33 1.17 -15.32
CA CYS A 376 3.63 -0.26 -15.25
C CYS A 376 3.54 -0.79 -13.82
N PHE A 377 4.03 -0.03 -12.83
CA PHE A 377 3.95 -0.36 -11.42
C PHE A 377 2.50 -0.31 -10.88
N GLN A 378 1.69 0.67 -11.28
CA GLN A 378 0.26 0.72 -10.96
C GLN A 378 -0.50 -0.47 -11.58
N GLU A 379 -0.12 -0.90 -12.79
CA GLU A 379 -0.72 -2.08 -13.42
C GLU A 379 -0.33 -3.38 -12.70
N GLU A 380 0.92 -3.52 -12.25
CA GLU A 380 1.31 -4.65 -11.41
C GLU A 380 0.55 -4.65 -10.07
N ALA A 381 0.46 -3.50 -9.40
CA ALA A 381 -0.31 -3.34 -8.16
C ALA A 381 -1.79 -3.70 -8.35
N ARG A 382 -2.42 -3.23 -9.44
CA ARG A 382 -3.81 -3.53 -9.80
C ARG A 382 -4.05 -5.01 -10.09
N ASN A 383 -3.04 -5.72 -10.62
CA ASN A 383 -3.11 -7.16 -10.86
C ASN A 383 -2.82 -8.00 -9.61
N ARG A 384 -2.17 -7.43 -8.59
CA ARG A 384 -1.93 -8.07 -7.29
C ARG A 384 -3.08 -7.88 -6.29
N ASP A 385 -3.90 -6.83 -6.45
CA ASP A 385 -4.99 -6.44 -5.53
C ASP A 385 -5.79 -7.63 -4.98
N HIS A 386 -5.80 -7.78 -3.66
CA HIS A 386 -6.43 -8.92 -2.98
C HIS A 386 -7.93 -9.04 -3.28
N ARG A 387 -8.61 -7.94 -3.62
CA ARG A 387 -10.06 -7.92 -3.94
C ARG A 387 -10.33 -8.49 -5.33
N LYS A 388 -9.41 -8.29 -6.28
CA LYS A 388 -9.43 -8.92 -7.61
C LYS A 388 -9.15 -10.41 -7.46
N ILE A 389 -8.00 -10.76 -6.87
CA ILE A 389 -7.56 -12.16 -6.73
C ILE A 389 -8.52 -12.97 -5.85
N GLY A 390 -9.03 -12.39 -4.76
CA GLY A 390 -10.00 -13.03 -3.86
C GLY A 390 -11.31 -13.40 -4.55
N LYS A 391 -11.73 -12.62 -5.56
CA LYS A 391 -12.87 -12.95 -6.43
C LYS A 391 -12.49 -14.02 -7.47
N GLU A 392 -11.34 -13.87 -8.14
CA GLU A 392 -10.86 -14.80 -9.17
C GLU A 392 -10.52 -16.21 -8.65
N GLN A 393 -10.17 -16.34 -7.36
CA GLN A 393 -9.84 -17.59 -6.69
C GLN A 393 -10.95 -18.13 -5.76
N GLU A 394 -12.09 -17.44 -5.68
CA GLU A 394 -13.24 -17.83 -4.85
C GLU A 394 -12.88 -17.94 -3.35
N LEU A 395 -12.16 -16.93 -2.83
CA LEU A 395 -11.69 -16.90 -1.44
C LEU A 395 -12.70 -16.21 -0.51
N PHE A 396 -13.29 -15.10 -0.91
CA PHE A 396 -14.23 -14.33 -0.09
C PHE A 396 -15.13 -13.41 -0.92
N PHE A 397 -16.19 -12.91 -0.28
CA PHE A 397 -17.01 -11.80 -0.76
C PHE A 397 -17.45 -10.88 0.39
N PHE A 398 -18.08 -9.76 0.04
CA PHE A 398 -18.71 -8.82 0.96
C PHE A 398 -20.16 -8.61 0.55
N HIS A 399 -21.03 -8.25 1.50
CA HIS A 399 -22.46 -8.07 1.27
C HIS A 399 -23.00 -6.88 2.08
N ASP A 400 -23.90 -6.09 1.50
CA ASP A 400 -24.36 -4.82 2.08
C ASP A 400 -25.19 -4.99 3.37
N LEU A 401 -25.64 -6.21 3.68
CA LEU A 401 -26.25 -6.58 4.96
C LEU A 401 -25.24 -6.66 6.12
N SER A 402 -23.93 -6.70 5.84
CA SER A 402 -22.88 -6.57 6.86
C SER A 402 -21.66 -5.84 6.28
N PRO A 403 -21.77 -4.51 6.07
CA PRO A 403 -20.70 -3.72 5.45
C PRO A 403 -19.42 -3.81 6.28
N GLY A 404 -18.30 -4.15 5.63
CA GLY A 404 -17.01 -4.32 6.30
C GLY A 404 -16.84 -5.65 7.04
N SER A 405 -17.78 -6.60 6.93
CA SER A 405 -17.62 -7.98 7.41
C SER A 405 -17.34 -8.91 6.23
N CYS A 406 -16.26 -9.69 6.31
CA CYS A 406 -15.88 -10.62 5.26
C CYS A 406 -16.68 -11.94 5.33
N PHE A 407 -17.23 -12.37 4.21
CA PHE A 407 -17.78 -13.71 4.02
C PHE A 407 -16.71 -14.59 3.36
N PHE A 408 -15.99 -15.38 4.16
CA PHE A 408 -15.01 -16.33 3.65
C PHE A 408 -15.72 -17.53 2.99
N LEU A 409 -15.36 -17.78 1.72
CA LEU A 409 -15.74 -18.99 0.98
C LEU A 409 -14.83 -20.16 1.38
N PRO A 410 -15.14 -21.43 1.04
CA PRO A 410 -14.40 -22.59 1.54
C PRO A 410 -12.86 -22.53 1.33
N ARG A 411 -12.40 -21.93 0.22
CA ARG A 411 -10.95 -21.75 -0.03
C ARG A 411 -10.32 -20.62 0.80
N GLY A 412 -11.07 -19.57 1.12
CA GLY A 412 -10.63 -18.53 2.06
C GLY A 412 -10.68 -19.00 3.52
N ALA A 413 -11.66 -19.83 3.88
CA ALA A 413 -11.73 -20.48 5.19
C ALA A 413 -10.55 -21.44 5.41
N TYR A 414 -10.11 -22.16 4.36
CA TYR A 414 -8.87 -22.96 4.42
C TYR A 414 -7.64 -22.10 4.73
N LEU A 415 -7.47 -20.96 4.04
CA LEU A 415 -6.38 -20.00 4.30
C LEU A 415 -6.42 -19.49 5.75
N TYR A 416 -7.60 -19.06 6.20
CA TYR A 416 -7.85 -18.52 7.54
C TYR A 416 -7.50 -19.52 8.65
N ASN A 417 -8.01 -20.75 8.54
CA ASN A 417 -7.74 -21.81 9.52
C ASN A 417 -6.26 -22.19 9.50
N THR A 418 -5.66 -22.37 8.31
CA THR A 418 -4.24 -22.73 8.16
C THR A 418 -3.28 -21.69 8.78
N LEU A 419 -3.60 -20.40 8.68
CA LEU A 419 -2.85 -19.32 9.35
C LEU A 419 -3.06 -19.33 10.88
N THR A 420 -4.30 -19.53 11.32
CA THR A 420 -4.66 -19.59 12.75
C THR A 420 -3.95 -20.76 13.43
N ASP A 421 -4.01 -21.95 12.84
CA ASP A 421 -3.46 -23.18 13.39
C ASP A 421 -1.92 -23.20 13.35
N PHE A 422 -1.30 -22.59 12.33
CA PHE A 422 0.15 -22.34 12.33
C PHE A 422 0.60 -21.51 13.54
N ILE A 423 -0.15 -20.45 13.88
CA ILE A 423 0.14 -19.64 15.05
C ILE A 423 -0.15 -20.39 16.36
N ARG A 424 -1.19 -21.24 16.41
CA ARG A 424 -1.44 -22.15 17.56
C ARG A 424 -0.29 -23.13 17.79
N GLU A 425 0.31 -23.70 16.74
CA GLU A 425 1.51 -24.53 16.91
C GLU A 425 2.65 -23.74 17.58
N GLU A 426 2.87 -22.49 17.15
CA GLU A 426 3.91 -21.61 17.68
C GLU A 426 3.60 -21.11 19.11
N TYR A 427 2.33 -20.97 19.47
CA TYR A 427 1.83 -20.70 20.83
C TYR A 427 2.19 -21.84 21.77
N CYS A 428 1.82 -23.07 21.41
CA CYS A 428 2.15 -24.29 22.17
C CYS A 428 3.66 -24.45 22.35
N ARG A 429 4.46 -24.18 21.31
CA ARG A 429 5.94 -24.20 21.36
C ARG A 429 6.55 -23.16 22.32
N ARG A 430 5.81 -22.10 22.67
CA ARG A 430 6.26 -21.00 23.56
C ARG A 430 5.51 -20.95 24.90
N GLY A 431 4.69 -21.94 25.20
CA GLY A 431 3.94 -22.03 26.46
C GLY A 431 2.84 -20.98 26.63
N PHE A 432 2.30 -20.44 25.53
CA PHE A 432 1.04 -19.69 25.58
C PHE A 432 -0.12 -20.66 25.83
N GLN A 433 -1.09 -20.23 26.62
CA GLN A 433 -2.35 -20.94 26.85
C GLN A 433 -3.47 -20.21 26.08
N GLU A 434 -4.07 -20.88 25.11
CA GLU A 434 -5.22 -20.34 24.38
C GLU A 434 -6.45 -20.34 25.30
N VAL A 435 -7.15 -19.21 25.36
CA VAL A 435 -8.42 -19.02 26.06
C VAL A 435 -9.49 -18.56 25.07
N ALA A 436 -10.75 -18.79 25.41
CA ALA A 436 -11.89 -18.28 24.66
C ALA A 436 -12.72 -17.37 25.57
N SER A 437 -13.05 -16.18 25.09
CA SER A 437 -13.78 -15.16 25.86
C SER A 437 -15.09 -14.75 25.18
N PRO A 438 -16.09 -14.22 25.92
CA PRO A 438 -17.29 -13.65 25.33
C PRO A 438 -17.00 -12.52 24.32
N ASN A 439 -17.97 -12.21 23.45
CA ASN A 439 -17.90 -11.05 22.55
C ASN A 439 -18.68 -9.82 23.05
N ILE A 440 -19.38 -9.94 24.19
CA ILE A 440 -20.36 -8.96 24.70
C ILE A 440 -20.23 -8.88 26.22
N TYR A 441 -19.95 -7.69 26.77
CA TYR A 441 -19.76 -7.39 28.19
C TYR A 441 -20.34 -6.01 28.51
N ASN A 442 -20.41 -5.62 29.78
CA ASN A 442 -21.01 -4.35 30.22
C ASN A 442 -20.10 -3.12 29.98
N SER A 443 -20.64 -1.92 29.73
CA SER A 443 -19.87 -0.68 29.52
C SER A 443 -18.93 -0.33 30.67
N LYS A 444 -19.34 -0.66 31.91
CA LYS A 444 -18.59 -0.48 33.16
C LYS A 444 -17.19 -1.10 33.09
N LEU A 445 -17.02 -2.15 32.29
CA LEU A 445 -15.72 -2.79 32.00
C LEU A 445 -14.73 -1.85 31.29
N TRP A 446 -15.22 -1.01 30.38
CA TRP A 446 -14.44 -0.10 29.56
C TRP A 446 -14.27 1.28 30.19
N GLU A 447 -15.25 1.70 30.99
CA GLU A 447 -15.11 2.81 31.92
C GLU A 447 -13.98 2.53 32.92
N THR A 448 -13.92 1.29 33.44
CA THR A 448 -12.84 0.78 34.30
C THR A 448 -11.50 0.74 33.56
N SER A 449 -11.45 0.16 32.35
CA SER A 449 -10.22 0.09 31.55
C SER A 449 -9.76 1.44 30.96
N GLY A 450 -10.57 2.49 31.07
CA GLY A 450 -10.28 3.84 30.53
C GLY A 450 -10.43 3.98 29.02
N HIS A 451 -10.81 2.90 28.33
CA HIS A 451 -10.98 2.89 26.88
C HIS A 451 -12.29 3.55 26.44
N TRP A 452 -13.32 3.58 27.30
CA TRP A 452 -14.60 4.22 26.99
C TRP A 452 -14.40 5.70 26.60
N GLN A 453 -13.58 6.43 27.37
CA GLN A 453 -13.27 7.85 27.19
C GLN A 453 -12.38 8.14 25.95
N HIS A 454 -11.90 7.12 25.25
CA HIS A 454 -11.00 7.25 24.10
C HIS A 454 -11.52 6.58 22.81
N TYR A 455 -12.46 5.64 22.93
CA TYR A 455 -12.90 4.80 21.82
C TYR A 455 -14.42 4.60 21.69
N SER A 456 -15.25 5.16 22.58
CA SER A 456 -16.73 5.05 22.53
C SER A 456 -17.31 5.15 21.12
N ASP A 457 -16.90 6.18 20.40
CA ASP A 457 -17.45 6.58 19.10
C ASP A 457 -17.09 5.58 17.98
N ASN A 458 -16.05 4.78 18.22
CA ASN A 458 -15.55 3.72 17.34
C ASN A 458 -15.97 2.31 17.80
N MET A 459 -16.78 2.18 18.86
CA MET A 459 -17.34 0.91 19.29
C MET A 459 -18.71 0.65 18.65
N PHE A 460 -19.10 -0.62 18.55
CA PHE A 460 -20.50 -0.99 18.38
C PHE A 460 -21.12 -1.21 19.75
N SER A 461 -22.06 -0.34 20.11
CA SER A 461 -22.82 -0.40 21.37
C SER A 461 -24.30 -0.60 21.09
N PHE A 462 -24.98 -1.36 21.95
CA PHE A 462 -26.44 -1.49 21.93
C PHE A 462 -26.98 -1.49 23.37
N PRO A 463 -28.17 -0.93 23.61
CA PRO A 463 -28.81 -0.96 24.92
C PRO A 463 -29.36 -2.37 25.19
N VAL A 464 -29.16 -2.87 26.42
CA VAL A 464 -29.82 -4.06 26.94
C VAL A 464 -30.38 -3.71 28.31
N GLU A 465 -31.71 -3.69 28.41
CA GLU A 465 -32.44 -3.21 29.59
C GLU A 465 -32.08 -1.77 29.97
N GLN A 466 -31.28 -1.57 31.02
CA GLN A 466 -30.80 -0.25 31.49
C GLN A 466 -29.30 -0.02 31.27
N ASP A 467 -28.56 -1.04 30.83
CA ASP A 467 -27.10 -1.01 30.66
C ASP A 467 -26.70 -1.06 29.17
N VAL A 468 -25.49 -0.60 28.86
CA VAL A 468 -24.90 -0.66 27.50
C VAL A 468 -23.85 -1.77 27.44
N PHE A 469 -23.77 -2.49 26.32
CA PHE A 469 -22.85 -3.63 26.16
C PHE A 469 -21.87 -3.51 24.96
N VAL A 470 -20.63 -3.99 25.16
CA VAL A 470 -19.39 -3.79 24.35
C VAL A 470 -18.28 -4.84 24.70
N HIS A 471 -17.21 -5.04 23.91
CA HIS A 471 -16.30 -6.24 23.91
C HIS A 471 -14.91 -6.14 24.61
N TRP A 472 -14.65 -6.73 25.80
CA TRP A 472 -13.29 -6.76 26.40
C TRP A 472 -12.96 -7.95 27.34
N PHE A 473 -11.71 -8.43 27.36
CA PHE A 473 -11.23 -9.61 28.11
C PHE A 473 -10.86 -9.36 29.58
N VAL A 474 -11.06 -10.35 30.49
CA VAL A 474 -10.82 -10.19 31.94
C VAL A 474 -10.01 -11.34 32.55
N ILE A 475 -8.92 -11.00 33.26
CA ILE A 475 -8.30 -11.88 34.26
C ILE A 475 -8.47 -11.28 35.65
N GLY A 476 -9.36 -11.85 36.46
CA GLY A 476 -9.47 -11.53 37.90
C GLY A 476 -9.89 -12.72 38.77
N HIS A 477 -10.04 -13.92 38.17
CA HIS A 477 -10.77 -15.04 38.77
C HIS A 477 -10.17 -15.60 40.07
N ARG A 478 -8.84 -15.72 40.18
CA ARG A 478 -8.17 -16.26 41.37
C ARG A 478 -6.84 -15.56 41.69
N PRO A 479 -6.40 -15.54 42.96
CA PRO A 479 -5.05 -15.14 43.34
C PRO A 479 -3.98 -15.91 42.56
N ARG A 480 -2.85 -15.25 42.30
CA ARG A 480 -1.68 -15.78 41.59
C ARG A 480 -0.43 -15.66 42.46
N SER A 481 0.48 -16.61 42.36
CA SER A 481 1.83 -16.51 42.93
C SER A 481 2.82 -15.99 41.89
N TRP A 482 3.89 -15.31 42.33
CA TRP A 482 5.06 -14.99 41.49
C TRP A 482 5.61 -16.22 40.73
N ARG A 483 5.44 -17.43 41.27
CA ARG A 483 5.85 -18.70 40.63
C ARG A 483 5.04 -19.05 39.37
N GLU A 484 3.90 -18.40 39.15
CA GLU A 484 3.10 -18.55 37.92
C GLU A 484 3.48 -17.54 36.82
N LEU A 485 4.44 -16.65 37.07
CA LEU A 485 4.87 -15.61 36.13
C LEU A 485 6.20 -16.00 35.43
N PRO A 486 6.31 -15.86 34.10
CA PRO A 486 5.40 -15.19 33.20
C PRO A 486 4.18 -16.05 32.81
N LEU A 487 2.97 -15.51 32.99
CA LEU A 487 1.72 -16.14 32.56
C LEU A 487 1.35 -15.62 31.16
N ARG A 488 1.44 -16.51 30.16
CA ARG A 488 1.18 -16.16 28.75
C ARG A 488 -0.20 -16.66 28.32
N LEU A 489 -1.18 -15.77 28.17
CA LEU A 489 -2.48 -16.12 27.58
C LEU A 489 -2.59 -15.60 26.15
N ALA A 490 -3.31 -16.31 25.29
CA ALA A 490 -3.66 -15.87 23.94
C ALA A 490 -5.15 -16.10 23.66
N ASP A 491 -5.76 -15.25 22.85
CA ASP A 491 -7.16 -15.37 22.42
C ASP A 491 -7.25 -15.06 20.92
N PHE A 492 -8.05 -15.84 20.21
CA PHE A 492 -8.43 -15.60 18.82
C PHE A 492 -9.83 -14.95 18.77
N GLY A 493 -10.02 -13.93 19.62
CA GLY A 493 -11.30 -13.27 19.87
C GLY A 493 -11.82 -12.45 18.69
N VAL A 494 -13.14 -12.37 18.54
CA VAL A 494 -13.79 -11.71 17.39
C VAL A 494 -14.07 -10.23 17.70
N LEU A 495 -13.09 -9.40 17.41
CA LEU A 495 -13.12 -7.96 17.65
C LEU A 495 -13.99 -7.23 16.60
N HIS A 496 -14.62 -6.15 17.06
CA HIS A 496 -15.45 -5.30 16.23
C HIS A 496 -15.11 -3.81 16.46
N ARG A 497 -14.96 -3.03 15.38
CA ARG A 497 -14.77 -1.57 15.40
C ARG A 497 -15.71 -0.91 14.40
N ASN A 498 -16.40 0.16 14.79
CA ASN A 498 -17.35 0.91 13.97
C ASN A 498 -16.64 1.86 12.99
N GLU A 499 -15.73 1.29 12.19
CA GLU A 499 -14.99 2.01 11.14
C GLU A 499 -15.95 2.73 10.17
N LEU A 500 -15.63 3.97 9.80
CA LEU A 500 -16.45 4.75 8.86
C LEU A 500 -16.59 4.03 7.52
N SER A 501 -17.81 3.95 6.98
CA SER A 501 -18.14 3.14 5.80
C SER A 501 -17.26 3.45 4.57
N GLY A 502 -16.96 4.73 4.33
CA GLY A 502 -16.08 5.19 3.24
C GLY A 502 -14.59 4.84 3.41
N THR A 503 -14.17 4.25 4.53
CA THR A 503 -12.78 3.80 4.78
C THR A 503 -12.58 2.30 4.55
N LEU A 504 -13.68 1.53 4.48
CA LEU A 504 -13.65 0.07 4.38
C LEU A 504 -13.01 -0.36 3.06
N THR A 505 -11.97 -1.19 3.13
CA THR A 505 -11.13 -1.52 1.97
C THR A 505 -10.82 -3.00 1.94
N GLY A 506 -11.73 -3.79 1.37
CA GLY A 506 -11.59 -5.25 1.27
C GLY A 506 -11.26 -5.87 2.63
N LEU A 507 -10.18 -6.64 2.70
CA LEU A 507 -9.69 -7.27 3.93
C LEU A 507 -8.70 -6.40 4.74
N THR A 508 -8.14 -5.31 4.19
CA THR A 508 -7.10 -4.52 4.89
C THR A 508 -7.67 -3.57 5.95
N ARG A 509 -8.92 -3.13 5.78
CA ARG A 509 -9.70 -2.35 6.77
C ARG A 509 -11.16 -2.83 6.78
N VAL A 510 -11.53 -3.47 7.89
CA VAL A 510 -12.78 -4.21 8.11
C VAL A 510 -13.38 -3.84 9.48
N ARG A 511 -14.70 -4.05 9.63
CA ARG A 511 -15.46 -3.79 10.87
C ARG A 511 -15.44 -4.96 11.84
N ARG A 512 -15.53 -6.20 11.33
CA ARG A 512 -15.31 -7.45 12.06
C ARG A 512 -13.94 -7.99 11.69
N PHE A 513 -13.14 -8.36 12.67
CA PHE A 513 -11.86 -9.01 12.46
C PHE A 513 -11.47 -9.94 13.62
N GLN A 514 -10.51 -10.82 13.39
CA GLN A 514 -9.98 -11.70 14.42
C GLN A 514 -8.46 -11.52 14.48
N GLN A 515 -7.91 -11.27 15.67
CA GLN A 515 -6.48 -11.06 15.86
C GLN A 515 -5.80 -12.29 16.46
N ASP A 516 -4.50 -12.42 16.23
CA ASP A 516 -3.65 -13.35 16.98
C ASP A 516 -3.19 -12.70 18.30
N ASP A 517 -4.17 -12.25 19.09
CA ASP A 517 -3.95 -11.44 20.28
C ASP A 517 -3.42 -12.27 21.46
N ALA A 518 -2.59 -11.66 22.29
CA ALA A 518 -2.03 -12.28 23.47
C ALA A 518 -1.56 -11.28 24.51
N HIS A 519 -1.71 -11.71 25.76
CA HIS A 519 -1.46 -10.93 26.96
C HIS A 519 -0.50 -11.73 27.86
N ILE A 520 0.73 -11.24 28.02
CA ILE A 520 1.72 -11.82 28.93
C ILE A 520 1.74 -11.01 30.23
N PHE A 521 1.55 -11.68 31.35
CA PHE A 521 1.60 -11.09 32.69
C PHE A 521 2.94 -11.47 33.31
N CYS A 522 3.77 -10.48 33.61
CA CYS A 522 5.15 -10.67 34.03
C CYS A 522 5.57 -9.69 35.15
N THR A 523 6.74 -9.88 35.76
CA THR A 523 7.35 -8.91 36.67
C THR A 523 8.19 -7.87 35.91
N MET A 524 8.50 -6.73 36.52
CA MET A 524 9.40 -5.71 35.94
C MET A 524 10.77 -6.27 35.50
N GLU A 525 11.26 -7.29 36.23
CA GLU A 525 12.52 -8.01 35.97
C GLU A 525 12.44 -8.90 34.71
N GLN A 526 11.23 -9.34 34.33
CA GLN A 526 11.01 -10.30 33.23
C GLN A 526 10.79 -9.62 31.87
N ILE A 527 10.49 -8.30 31.84
CA ILE A 527 10.09 -7.56 30.63
C ILE A 527 11.05 -7.79 29.47
N GLU A 528 12.35 -7.56 29.64
CA GLU A 528 13.35 -7.68 28.56
C GLU A 528 13.44 -9.13 28.02
N SER A 529 13.29 -10.13 28.89
CA SER A 529 13.29 -11.54 28.48
C SER A 529 12.04 -11.95 27.68
N GLU A 530 10.87 -11.42 28.04
CA GLU A 530 9.63 -11.66 27.28
C GLU A 530 9.58 -10.82 25.98
N MET A 531 10.16 -9.61 25.96
CA MET A 531 10.36 -8.82 24.73
C MET A 531 11.19 -9.61 23.72
N LYS A 532 12.33 -10.16 24.16
CA LYS A 532 13.19 -11.01 23.31
C LYS A 532 12.44 -12.22 22.78
N GLY A 533 11.66 -12.90 23.63
CA GLY A 533 10.80 -14.02 23.23
C GLY A 533 9.74 -13.64 22.17
N CYS A 534 9.15 -12.44 22.26
CA CYS A 534 8.21 -11.92 21.27
C CYS A 534 8.90 -11.51 19.95
N LEU A 535 10.09 -10.92 19.99
CA LEU A 535 10.85 -10.54 18.79
C LEU A 535 11.42 -11.78 18.06
N ASP A 536 11.88 -12.79 18.78
CA ASP A 536 12.28 -14.09 18.20
C ASP A 536 11.08 -14.84 17.60
N PHE A 537 9.88 -14.72 18.18
CA PHE A 537 8.64 -15.25 17.61
C PHE A 537 8.26 -14.51 16.32
N LEU A 538 8.28 -13.17 16.32
CA LEU A 538 8.06 -12.33 15.14
C LEU A 538 8.96 -12.75 13.97
N ARG A 539 10.29 -12.84 14.20
CA ARG A 539 11.26 -13.26 13.18
C ARG A 539 10.93 -14.65 12.63
N CYS A 540 10.65 -15.62 13.51
CA CYS A 540 10.30 -16.98 13.12
C CYS A 540 9.05 -17.06 12.22
N VAL A 541 8.03 -16.23 12.46
CA VAL A 541 6.81 -16.18 11.64
C VAL A 541 7.06 -15.45 10.30
N TYR A 542 7.78 -14.33 10.30
CA TYR A 542 8.02 -13.55 9.09
C TYR A 542 9.04 -14.21 8.14
N ASP A 543 10.01 -14.95 8.67
CA ASP A 543 10.92 -15.82 7.90
C ASP A 543 10.17 -16.91 7.11
N VAL A 544 9.07 -17.45 7.65
CA VAL A 544 8.24 -18.47 6.99
C VAL A 544 7.44 -17.88 5.83
N PHE A 545 6.97 -16.64 5.96
CA PHE A 545 6.30 -15.92 4.86
C PHE A 545 7.27 -15.31 3.84
N GLY A 546 8.53 -15.06 4.25
CA GLY A 546 9.54 -14.37 3.45
C GLY A 546 9.41 -12.84 3.50
N PHE A 547 8.87 -12.27 4.58
CA PHE A 547 8.67 -10.83 4.72
C PHE A 547 9.89 -10.11 5.30
N SER A 548 10.20 -8.95 4.72
CA SER A 548 11.09 -7.95 5.35
C SER A 548 10.25 -6.96 6.17
N PHE A 549 10.78 -6.54 7.32
CA PHE A 549 10.08 -5.66 8.26
C PHE A 549 10.95 -4.50 8.73
N GLN A 550 10.32 -3.47 9.29
CA GLN A 550 10.97 -2.34 9.96
C GLN A 550 10.42 -2.14 11.35
N LEU A 551 11.31 -2.04 12.35
CA LEU A 551 10.97 -1.82 13.75
C LEU A 551 10.89 -0.32 14.05
N HIS A 552 9.83 0.12 14.71
CA HIS A 552 9.66 1.49 15.17
C HIS A 552 9.40 1.52 16.67
N LEU A 553 10.16 2.31 17.43
CA LEU A 553 9.94 2.54 18.86
C LEU A 553 9.04 3.77 19.03
N SER A 554 7.79 3.54 19.42
CA SER A 554 6.76 4.56 19.56
C SER A 554 6.63 4.99 21.02
N THR A 555 7.11 6.18 21.34
CA THR A 555 7.28 6.72 22.71
C THR A 555 6.10 7.57 23.18
N ARG A 556 6.11 7.97 24.45
CA ARG A 556 5.03 8.65 25.19
C ARG A 556 4.33 9.77 24.39
N PRO A 557 3.01 9.66 24.15
CA PRO A 557 2.21 10.71 23.50
C PRO A 557 2.01 11.92 24.44
N GLU A 558 1.52 13.04 23.91
CA GLU A 558 1.13 14.22 24.72
C GLU A 558 0.10 13.88 25.80
N LYS A 559 -0.80 12.94 25.52
CA LYS A 559 -1.88 12.48 26.42
C LYS A 559 -1.60 11.06 26.88
N TYR A 560 -0.95 10.94 28.04
CA TYR A 560 -0.57 9.67 28.65
C TYR A 560 -1.10 9.55 30.09
N LEU A 561 -1.09 8.33 30.63
CA LEU A 561 -1.41 8.01 32.01
C LEU A 561 -0.20 7.37 32.72
N GLY A 562 -0.11 7.54 34.03
CA GLY A 562 0.94 6.94 34.87
C GLY A 562 2.21 7.78 34.99
N ASP A 563 3.11 7.33 35.89
CA ASP A 563 4.27 8.10 36.29
C ASP A 563 5.36 8.20 35.20
N ILE A 564 5.92 9.41 35.05
CA ILE A 564 7.01 9.70 34.12
C ILE A 564 8.22 8.78 34.34
N ALA A 565 8.51 8.39 35.60
CA ALA A 565 9.59 7.48 35.92
C ALA A 565 9.38 6.07 35.33
N ILE A 566 8.15 5.53 35.41
CA ILE A 566 7.79 4.22 34.85
C ILE A 566 7.88 4.28 33.32
N TRP A 567 7.37 5.36 32.71
CA TRP A 567 7.50 5.59 31.27
C TRP A 567 8.95 5.62 30.80
N ASN A 568 9.81 6.41 31.44
CA ASN A 568 11.22 6.53 31.08
C ASN A 568 11.96 5.19 31.25
N GLN A 569 11.58 4.36 32.24
CA GLN A 569 12.11 3.01 32.41
C GLN A 569 11.62 2.07 31.28
N ALA A 570 10.33 2.09 30.97
CA ALA A 570 9.71 1.25 29.95
C ALA A 570 10.25 1.51 28.55
N GLU A 571 10.39 2.80 28.17
CA GLU A 571 10.98 3.22 26.90
C GLU A 571 12.43 2.72 26.78
N LYS A 572 13.22 2.82 27.86
CA LYS A 572 14.59 2.31 27.89
C LYS A 572 14.67 0.78 27.85
N GLN A 573 13.75 0.04 28.47
CA GLN A 573 13.71 -1.43 28.37
C GLN A 573 13.34 -1.90 26.95
N LEU A 574 12.46 -1.18 26.24
CA LEU A 574 12.19 -1.45 24.83
C LEU A 574 13.38 -1.10 23.93
N GLU A 575 14.05 0.03 24.17
CA GLU A 575 15.28 0.43 23.47
C GLU A 575 16.40 -0.62 23.67
N ASN A 576 16.64 -1.06 24.91
CA ASN A 576 17.57 -2.16 25.22
C ASN A 576 17.22 -3.43 24.42
N SER A 577 15.94 -3.83 24.45
CA SER A 577 15.46 -5.04 23.77
C SER A 577 15.62 -4.98 22.25
N LEU A 578 15.39 -3.81 21.63
CA LEU A 578 15.62 -3.57 20.21
C LEU A 578 17.11 -3.61 19.85
N ASN A 579 17.96 -2.98 20.68
CA ASN A 579 19.40 -2.97 20.48
C ASN A 579 20.04 -4.36 20.63
N GLU A 580 19.57 -5.21 21.57
CA GLU A 580 20.02 -6.59 21.71
C GLU A 580 19.53 -7.50 20.57
N PHE A 581 18.34 -7.23 20.01
CA PHE A 581 17.79 -7.96 18.86
C PHE A 581 18.60 -7.74 17.57
N GLY A 582 19.32 -6.62 17.46
CA GLY A 582 20.34 -6.37 16.44
C GLY A 582 19.84 -5.94 15.05
N GLU A 583 18.53 -5.79 14.87
CA GLU A 583 17.93 -5.28 13.63
C GLU A 583 17.77 -3.74 13.65
N PRO A 584 17.91 -3.03 12.50
CA PRO A 584 17.73 -1.60 12.44
C PRO A 584 16.32 -1.14 12.82
N TRP A 585 16.23 -0.22 13.80
CA TRP A 585 14.98 0.39 14.25
C TRP A 585 14.99 1.92 14.09
N LYS A 586 13.81 2.54 14.18
CA LYS A 586 13.63 4.01 14.13
C LYS A 586 12.81 4.50 15.32
N LEU A 587 13.11 5.69 15.82
CA LEU A 587 12.26 6.37 16.80
C LEU A 587 11.02 6.95 16.11
N ASN A 588 9.85 6.81 16.75
CA ASN A 588 8.55 7.31 16.29
C ASN A 588 7.92 8.16 17.42
N PRO A 589 8.44 9.38 17.66
CA PRO A 589 8.17 10.11 18.89
C PRO A 589 6.69 10.52 19.02
N GLY A 590 6.09 10.20 20.16
CA GLY A 590 4.73 10.59 20.49
C GLY A 590 3.61 9.68 19.95
N ASP A 591 3.94 8.59 19.25
CA ASP A 591 2.96 7.62 18.72
C ASP A 591 2.69 6.43 19.67
N GLY A 592 3.21 6.45 20.91
CA GLY A 592 2.85 5.48 21.94
C GLY A 592 1.35 5.55 22.32
N ALA A 593 0.79 4.49 22.89
CA ALA A 593 -0.59 4.55 23.38
C ALA A 593 -0.66 5.26 24.74
N PHE A 594 -1.86 5.66 25.16
CA PHE A 594 -2.04 6.39 26.43
C PHE A 594 -1.60 5.63 27.70
N TYR A 595 -1.41 4.31 27.63
CA TYR A 595 -1.06 3.44 28.76
C TYR A 595 0.36 2.87 28.77
N GLY A 596 1.12 3.05 27.69
CA GLY A 596 2.52 2.60 27.61
C GLY A 596 3.12 2.63 26.20
N PRO A 597 4.46 2.53 26.10
CA PRO A 597 5.18 2.57 24.82
C PRO A 597 5.04 1.24 24.06
N LYS A 598 5.24 1.29 22.74
CA LYS A 598 5.08 0.13 21.84
C LYS A 598 6.19 0.03 20.79
N ILE A 599 6.53 -1.20 20.42
CA ILE A 599 7.30 -1.54 19.22
C ILE A 599 6.28 -1.80 18.11
N ASP A 600 6.27 -0.96 17.07
CA ASP A 600 5.44 -1.16 15.90
C ASP A 600 6.24 -1.77 14.76
N ILE A 601 5.75 -2.88 14.21
CA ILE A 601 6.42 -3.62 13.16
C ILE A 601 5.67 -3.41 11.84
N LYS A 602 6.37 -2.77 10.91
CA LYS A 602 5.85 -2.47 9.57
C LYS A 602 6.42 -3.47 8.55
N ILE A 603 5.57 -4.36 8.03
CA ILE A 603 5.91 -5.29 6.95
C ILE A 603 5.99 -4.53 5.63
N LYS A 604 7.01 -4.81 4.81
CA LYS A 604 7.03 -4.35 3.41
C LYS A 604 6.45 -5.42 2.49
N ASP A 605 5.43 -5.09 1.71
CA ASP A 605 4.86 -6.00 0.71
C ASP A 605 5.65 -6.04 -0.61
N ALA A 606 5.30 -6.98 -1.50
CA ALA A 606 5.95 -7.13 -2.80
C ALA A 606 5.79 -5.94 -3.77
N ILE A 607 4.90 -4.97 -3.48
CA ILE A 607 4.80 -3.69 -4.20
C ILE A 607 5.29 -2.52 -3.35
N GLY A 608 6.14 -2.82 -2.36
CA GLY A 608 6.92 -1.85 -1.61
C GLY A 608 6.16 -1.02 -0.57
N ARG A 609 4.86 -1.23 -0.38
CA ARG A 609 4.07 -0.51 0.64
C ARG A 609 4.36 -1.09 2.03
N TYR A 610 4.29 -0.23 3.04
CA TYR A 610 4.45 -0.64 4.44
C TYR A 610 3.10 -0.82 5.14
N HIS A 611 2.88 -1.98 5.75
CA HIS A 611 1.69 -2.30 6.53
C HIS A 611 2.06 -2.56 7.98
N GLN A 612 1.45 -1.84 8.91
CA GLN A 612 1.54 -2.16 10.34
C GLN A 612 0.64 -3.37 10.62
N CYS A 613 1.26 -4.44 11.10
CA CYS A 613 0.62 -5.74 11.32
C CYS A 613 0.85 -6.22 12.75
N ALA A 614 2.10 -6.53 13.10
CA ALA A 614 2.47 -6.80 14.48
C ALA A 614 2.71 -5.52 15.28
N THR A 615 2.42 -5.62 16.56
CA THR A 615 2.80 -4.66 17.59
C THR A 615 3.13 -5.42 18.86
N ILE A 616 4.09 -4.93 19.65
CA ILE A 616 4.48 -5.48 20.95
C ILE A 616 4.50 -4.28 21.91
N GLN A 617 3.67 -4.32 22.95
CA GLN A 617 3.29 -3.13 23.69
C GLN A 617 3.25 -3.40 25.19
N LEU A 618 3.79 -2.47 25.98
CA LEU A 618 3.75 -2.53 27.44
C LEU A 618 2.53 -1.79 27.97
N ASP A 619 1.89 -2.34 29.01
CA ASP A 619 0.80 -1.70 29.76
C ASP A 619 1.02 -1.82 31.26
N PHE A 620 1.07 -0.65 31.91
CA PHE A 620 1.21 -0.47 33.36
C PHE A 620 -0.08 0.06 34.02
N GLN A 621 -1.10 0.39 33.23
CA GLN A 621 -2.36 1.02 33.65
C GLN A 621 -3.49 0.02 33.89
N LEU A 622 -3.69 -0.95 33.00
CA LEU A 622 -4.68 -2.01 33.16
C LEU A 622 -4.45 -2.84 34.44
N PRO A 623 -3.22 -3.19 34.85
CA PRO A 623 -2.95 -3.80 36.16
C PRO A 623 -3.41 -2.96 37.35
N ILE A 624 -3.32 -1.63 37.26
CA ILE A 624 -3.77 -0.71 38.32
C ILE A 624 -5.31 -0.62 38.28
N ARG A 625 -5.89 -0.34 37.12
CA ARG A 625 -7.33 -0.15 36.89
C ARG A 625 -8.18 -1.38 37.25
N PHE A 626 -7.70 -2.58 36.92
CA PHE A 626 -8.33 -3.85 37.31
C PHE A 626 -7.84 -4.40 38.66
N ASN A 627 -6.99 -3.65 39.38
CA ASN A 627 -6.37 -4.04 40.66
C ASN A 627 -5.73 -5.45 40.64
N LEU A 628 -5.06 -5.78 39.55
CA LEU A 628 -4.40 -7.07 39.34
C LEU A 628 -3.20 -7.18 40.27
N THR A 629 -3.16 -8.25 41.07
CA THR A 629 -2.09 -8.49 42.04
C THR A 629 -1.64 -9.94 42.05
N PHE A 630 -0.38 -10.16 42.39
CA PHE A 630 0.20 -11.47 42.66
C PHE A 630 0.95 -11.45 43.99
N VAL A 631 1.05 -12.61 44.64
CA VAL A 631 1.80 -12.79 45.89
C VAL A 631 3.29 -12.87 45.58
N GLY A 632 4.08 -11.97 46.18
CA GLY A 632 5.53 -11.86 46.03
C GLY A 632 6.33 -13.03 46.62
N LYS A 633 7.66 -12.93 46.55
CA LYS A 633 8.58 -13.98 47.06
C LYS A 633 8.42 -14.20 48.57
N ASP A 634 8.10 -13.12 49.28
CA ASP A 634 8.14 -13.00 50.75
C ASP A 634 6.77 -13.19 51.43
N GLY A 635 5.76 -13.65 50.68
CA GLY A 635 4.49 -14.17 51.22
C GLY A 635 3.39 -13.14 51.45
N ASP A 636 3.67 -12.02 52.10
CA ASP A 636 2.65 -11.00 52.42
C ASP A 636 2.55 -9.87 51.37
N ASP A 637 3.63 -9.57 50.65
CA ASP A 637 3.65 -8.49 49.66
C ASP A 637 2.83 -8.80 48.40
N LYS A 638 1.84 -7.94 48.12
CA LYS A 638 1.02 -7.97 46.91
C LYS A 638 1.57 -7.03 45.84
N ALA A 639 2.41 -7.56 44.97
CA ALA A 639 2.93 -6.84 43.81
C ALA A 639 1.91 -6.81 42.66
N ARG A 640 2.05 -5.86 41.73
CA ARG A 640 1.26 -5.79 40.48
C ARG A 640 2.08 -6.33 39.31
N PRO A 641 1.48 -7.13 38.39
CA PRO A 641 2.16 -7.54 37.17
C PRO A 641 2.20 -6.39 36.16
N VAL A 642 3.10 -6.49 35.18
CA VAL A 642 3.05 -5.71 33.94
C VAL A 642 2.41 -6.58 32.86
N ILE A 643 1.60 -5.97 32.00
CA ILE A 643 1.02 -6.65 30.84
C ILE A 643 1.83 -6.31 29.59
N ILE A 644 2.11 -7.34 28.79
CA ILE A 644 2.60 -7.20 27.42
C ILE A 644 1.46 -7.61 26.49
N HIS A 645 0.94 -6.67 25.72
CA HIS A 645 0.02 -6.92 24.62
C HIS A 645 0.84 -7.23 23.36
N ARG A 646 0.50 -8.29 22.62
CA ARG A 646 1.18 -8.56 21.33
C ARG A 646 0.31 -9.30 20.32
N ALA A 647 0.43 -8.88 19.06
CA ALA A 647 -0.03 -9.60 17.88
C ALA A 647 1.15 -9.76 16.91
N ILE A 648 1.26 -10.90 16.21
CA ILE A 648 2.33 -11.21 15.26
C ILE A 648 1.81 -11.17 13.81
N LEU A 649 0.60 -11.66 13.55
CA LEU A 649 -0.09 -11.48 12.27
C LEU A 649 -0.81 -10.12 12.21
N GLY A 650 -1.31 -9.63 13.34
CA GLY A 650 -2.27 -8.53 13.39
C GLY A 650 -3.69 -9.09 13.33
N SER A 651 -4.49 -8.72 12.34
CA SER A 651 -5.73 -9.45 12.03
C SER A 651 -5.52 -10.50 10.94
N VAL A 652 -6.16 -11.65 11.07
CA VAL A 652 -6.10 -12.74 10.08
C VAL A 652 -6.62 -12.26 8.72
N GLU A 653 -7.67 -11.43 8.71
CA GLU A 653 -8.16 -10.75 7.51
C GLU A 653 -7.06 -9.94 6.80
N ARG A 654 -6.39 -9.02 7.52
CA ARG A 654 -5.33 -8.17 6.94
C ARG A 654 -4.15 -9.01 6.47
N MET A 655 -3.77 -10.05 7.22
CA MET A 655 -2.67 -10.93 6.83
C MET A 655 -3.00 -11.71 5.55
N ILE A 656 -4.23 -12.24 5.39
CA ILE A 656 -4.67 -12.86 4.13
C ILE A 656 -4.59 -11.85 2.97
N ALA A 657 -4.99 -10.60 3.19
CA ALA A 657 -4.89 -9.54 2.17
C ALA A 657 -3.44 -9.34 1.67
N ILE A 658 -2.52 -9.14 2.62
CA ILE A 658 -1.10 -8.86 2.33
C ILE A 658 -0.43 -10.09 1.70
N LEU A 659 -0.70 -11.31 2.18
CA LEU A 659 -0.18 -12.53 1.57
C LEU A 659 -0.71 -12.75 0.14
N THR A 660 -1.98 -12.41 -0.12
CA THR A 660 -2.58 -12.48 -1.47
C THR A 660 -1.82 -11.56 -2.45
N GLU A 661 -1.56 -10.31 -2.04
CA GLU A 661 -0.88 -9.29 -2.84
C GLU A 661 0.62 -9.58 -3.00
N ASN A 662 1.27 -10.06 -1.93
CA ASN A 662 2.68 -10.45 -1.91
C ASN A 662 2.98 -11.58 -2.89
N TYR A 663 2.19 -12.66 -2.82
CA TYR A 663 2.35 -13.83 -3.69
C TYR A 663 1.64 -13.69 -5.05
N ALA A 664 0.93 -12.60 -5.31
CA ALA A 664 0.07 -12.44 -6.50
C ALA A 664 -0.88 -13.65 -6.70
N GLY A 665 -1.46 -14.12 -5.60
CA GLY A 665 -2.33 -15.32 -5.56
C GLY A 665 -1.63 -16.67 -5.79
N LYS A 666 -0.30 -16.72 -5.90
CA LYS A 666 0.47 -17.96 -6.11
C LYS A 666 0.96 -18.53 -4.78
N TRP A 667 0.00 -19.04 -4.01
CA TRP A 667 0.19 -19.51 -2.64
C TRP A 667 1.32 -20.56 -2.52
N PRO A 668 2.19 -20.46 -1.48
CA PRO A 668 3.12 -21.55 -1.16
C PRO A 668 2.33 -22.80 -0.75
N LEU A 669 2.86 -23.98 -1.09
CA LEU A 669 2.13 -25.25 -1.01
C LEU A 669 1.39 -25.46 0.32
N TRP A 670 2.04 -25.19 1.46
CA TRP A 670 1.46 -25.43 2.79
C TRP A 670 0.22 -24.59 3.10
N LEU A 671 0.07 -23.43 2.45
CA LEU A 671 -1.00 -22.45 2.66
C LEU A 671 -2.06 -22.50 1.53
N SER A 672 -1.69 -23.01 0.36
CA SER A 672 -2.56 -23.04 -0.82
C SER A 672 -3.85 -23.83 -0.60
N PRO A 673 -5.04 -23.28 -0.93
CA PRO A 673 -6.30 -24.02 -0.96
C PRO A 673 -6.48 -24.86 -2.25
N ARG A 674 -5.49 -24.86 -3.15
CA ARG A 674 -5.46 -25.57 -4.45
C ARG A 674 -4.11 -26.27 -4.61
N GLN A 675 -3.84 -27.28 -3.78
CA GLN A 675 -2.52 -27.93 -3.75
C GLN A 675 -2.32 -28.89 -4.92
N VAL A 676 -3.29 -29.76 -5.19
CA VAL A 676 -3.21 -30.78 -6.25
C VAL A 676 -4.49 -30.80 -7.07
N MET A 677 -4.34 -30.90 -8.40
CA MET A 677 -5.41 -31.19 -9.35
C MET A 677 -5.08 -32.47 -10.12
N PHE A 678 -5.99 -33.44 -10.10
CA PHE A 678 -5.91 -34.67 -10.90
C PHE A 678 -6.71 -34.54 -12.20
N VAL A 679 -6.09 -34.81 -13.33
CA VAL A 679 -6.64 -34.59 -14.67
C VAL A 679 -6.52 -35.89 -15.49
N PRO A 680 -7.43 -36.86 -15.31
CA PRO A 680 -7.31 -38.18 -15.93
C PRO A 680 -7.24 -38.08 -17.46
N VAL A 681 -6.24 -38.73 -18.04
CA VAL A 681 -5.98 -38.75 -19.50
C VAL A 681 -7.13 -39.39 -20.29
N ASN A 682 -7.90 -40.29 -19.69
CA ASN A 682 -9.05 -40.98 -20.29
C ASN A 682 -10.14 -41.29 -19.24
N PRO A 683 -11.37 -41.64 -19.66
CA PRO A 683 -12.45 -41.96 -18.72
C PRO A 683 -12.19 -43.20 -17.84
N THR A 684 -11.40 -44.17 -18.31
CA THR A 684 -11.09 -45.38 -17.52
C THR A 684 -10.17 -45.10 -16.33
N CYS A 685 -9.50 -43.95 -16.30
CA CYS A 685 -8.73 -43.46 -15.15
C CYS A 685 -9.57 -42.63 -14.15
N GLU A 686 -10.84 -42.31 -14.39
CA GLU A 686 -11.64 -41.43 -13.51
C GLU A 686 -11.84 -42.04 -12.10
N GLU A 687 -12.17 -43.32 -12.00
CA GLU A 687 -12.28 -44.01 -10.70
C GLU A 687 -10.93 -44.11 -9.97
N TYR A 688 -9.82 -44.15 -10.71
CA TYR A 688 -8.49 -44.06 -10.12
C TYR A 688 -8.24 -42.65 -9.56
N ALA A 689 -8.57 -41.60 -10.31
CA ALA A 689 -8.47 -40.21 -9.86
C ALA A 689 -9.32 -39.95 -8.60
N LYS A 690 -10.60 -40.38 -8.58
CA LYS A 690 -11.49 -40.31 -7.40
C LYS A 690 -10.95 -41.07 -6.18
N ARG A 691 -10.20 -42.16 -6.38
CA ARG A 691 -9.56 -42.90 -5.29
C ARG A 691 -8.28 -42.22 -4.81
N VAL A 692 -7.58 -41.48 -5.67
CA VAL A 692 -6.33 -40.78 -5.32
C VAL A 692 -6.59 -39.38 -4.74
N THR A 693 -7.71 -38.71 -5.01
CA THR A 693 -8.09 -37.46 -4.28
C THR A 693 -8.22 -37.67 -2.77
N ARG A 694 -8.27 -38.92 -2.28
CA ARG A 694 -8.03 -39.29 -0.88
C ARG A 694 -6.66 -38.88 -0.31
N PHE A 695 -5.79 -38.21 -1.07
CA PHE A 695 -4.70 -37.39 -0.52
C PHE A 695 -5.17 -36.40 0.57
N VAL A 696 -6.46 -36.07 0.63
CA VAL A 696 -7.11 -35.38 1.77
C VAL A 696 -6.93 -36.12 3.11
N GLU A 697 -6.92 -37.45 3.12
CA GLU A 697 -6.64 -38.27 4.33
C GLU A 697 -5.21 -38.05 4.86
N ALA A 698 -4.28 -37.62 4.00
CA ALA A 698 -2.92 -37.21 4.36
C ALA A 698 -2.79 -35.70 4.66
N GLY A 699 -3.90 -34.97 4.70
CA GLY A 699 -3.94 -33.53 5.01
C GLY A 699 -3.54 -32.62 3.84
N PHE A 700 -3.81 -33.03 2.60
CA PHE A 700 -3.60 -32.23 1.37
C PHE A 700 -4.90 -31.97 0.59
N MET A 701 -5.09 -30.75 0.09
CA MET A 701 -6.24 -30.36 -0.74
C MET A 701 -6.07 -30.86 -2.18
N ALA A 702 -6.88 -31.85 -2.57
CA ALA A 702 -6.81 -32.51 -3.86
C ALA A 702 -8.18 -32.52 -4.58
N ASP A 703 -8.29 -31.77 -5.67
CA ASP A 703 -9.45 -31.74 -6.58
C ASP A 703 -9.20 -32.65 -7.81
N ALA A 704 -10.25 -33.04 -8.54
CA ALA A 704 -10.14 -33.78 -9.80
C ALA A 704 -11.07 -33.25 -10.89
N ASP A 705 -10.54 -33.00 -12.10
CA ASP A 705 -11.30 -32.54 -13.26
C ASP A 705 -11.84 -33.74 -14.05
N LEU A 706 -13.07 -34.13 -13.75
CA LEU A 706 -13.78 -35.24 -14.39
C LEU A 706 -14.74 -34.79 -15.51
N ASP A 707 -14.62 -33.56 -16.02
CA ASP A 707 -15.51 -33.05 -17.08
C ASP A 707 -15.21 -33.74 -18.42
N SER A 708 -16.05 -34.69 -18.83
CA SER A 708 -15.89 -35.43 -20.10
C SER A 708 -16.15 -34.58 -21.35
N SER A 709 -16.71 -33.37 -21.22
CA SER A 709 -16.85 -32.41 -22.32
C SER A 709 -15.58 -31.59 -22.58
N CYS A 710 -14.58 -31.68 -21.70
CA CYS A 710 -13.39 -30.84 -21.70
C CYS A 710 -12.13 -31.59 -22.17
N LEU A 711 -11.51 -31.10 -23.26
CA LEU A 711 -10.24 -31.65 -23.75
C LEU A 711 -9.13 -31.53 -22.70
N LEU A 712 -8.27 -32.55 -22.60
CA LEU A 712 -7.16 -32.63 -21.63
C LEU A 712 -6.32 -31.34 -21.54
N ASN A 713 -5.95 -30.75 -22.68
CA ASN A 713 -5.19 -29.49 -22.70
C ASN A 713 -5.97 -28.27 -22.15
N LYS A 714 -7.31 -28.28 -22.27
CA LYS A 714 -8.19 -27.26 -21.68
C LYS A 714 -8.31 -27.46 -20.17
N LYS A 715 -8.43 -28.70 -19.68
CA LYS A 715 -8.39 -29.03 -18.24
C LYS A 715 -7.08 -28.58 -17.58
N ILE A 716 -5.94 -28.93 -18.18
CA ILE A 716 -4.61 -28.51 -17.71
C ILE A 716 -4.49 -26.98 -17.70
N ARG A 717 -4.95 -26.29 -18.76
CA ARG A 717 -4.96 -24.82 -18.81
C ARG A 717 -5.87 -24.21 -17.74
N ASN A 718 -7.05 -24.78 -17.49
CA ASN A 718 -7.95 -24.32 -16.42
C ASN A 718 -7.28 -24.43 -15.05
N ALA A 719 -6.61 -25.56 -14.77
CA ALA A 719 -5.86 -25.77 -13.53
C ALA A 719 -4.65 -24.83 -13.40
N GLN A 720 -3.94 -24.54 -14.49
CA GLN A 720 -2.87 -23.53 -14.51
C GLN A 720 -3.40 -22.11 -14.22
N LEU A 721 -4.52 -21.72 -14.83
CA LEU A 721 -5.16 -20.41 -14.56
C LEU A 721 -5.67 -20.33 -13.12
N ALA A 722 -6.22 -21.41 -12.59
CA ALA A 722 -6.66 -21.55 -11.21
C ALA A 722 -5.53 -21.58 -10.16
N GLN A 723 -4.26 -21.53 -10.58
CA GLN A 723 -3.05 -21.54 -9.74
C GLN A 723 -2.91 -22.79 -8.83
N TYR A 724 -3.22 -23.99 -9.33
CA TYR A 724 -2.87 -25.22 -8.60
C TYR A 724 -1.34 -25.39 -8.50
N ASN A 725 -0.83 -25.80 -7.33
CA ASN A 725 0.62 -26.01 -7.17
C ASN A 725 1.12 -27.23 -7.97
N PHE A 726 0.32 -28.29 -8.05
CA PHE A 726 0.61 -29.48 -8.84
C PHE A 726 -0.59 -29.89 -9.69
N ILE A 727 -0.31 -30.32 -10.92
CA ILE A 727 -1.28 -30.87 -11.86
C ILE A 727 -0.76 -32.24 -12.27
N LEU A 728 -1.53 -33.30 -12.02
CA LEU A 728 -1.15 -34.70 -12.21
C LEU A 728 -2.13 -35.36 -13.20
N GLY A 729 -1.63 -36.18 -14.12
CA GLY A 729 -2.40 -36.87 -15.16
C GLY A 729 -2.52 -38.37 -14.92
#